data_AF-A0AA43Z3B9-F1
#
_entry.id   AF-A0AA43Z3B9-F1
#
_cell.length_a   1.000
_cell.length_b   1.000
_cell.length_c   1.000
_cell.angle_alpha   90.00
_cell.angle_beta   90.00
_cell.angle_gamma   90.00
#
_symmetry.space_group_name_H-M   'P 1'
#
loop_
_entity.id
_entity.type
_entity.pdbx_description
1 polymer ?
#
loop_
_entity_poly.entity_id
_entity_poly.type
_entity_poly.pdbx_seq_one_letter_code
_entity_poly.pdbx_strand_id
1 'polypeptide(L)'
;MDKMDVVESLGQMQLLRPAWIKAALAANDRLKLYLTLLQAAEAHAERPDAPPLELAREFAAAQVAAAWLNELPAGACREGRRLHLPEFLRLAALLHDDLRVMARPLADGGDPLLLGRVESWCGWLDALADDSLDADQLRALTSGRRGGEDSFHLLVMDLHKALNHLAAELTDERIDGAHVWQLDEADRPRVAAFMRGLNRTRALKLDHPGLDTAATRDGGRLLLQNDIGTNDAHVLVIQVEALAVSLTYSDLHARRFAFFQTMLAELGAAWSAPDTRVSAGLNAGEAYQVGTATFACADEQALQQVLEGIGARIVFLIDWNRARKRLLPFVSKAAAVAILGEAARREVGHMGWLAAGGEQLIYGAMQGLGEDCFHIGDRLDQVMGAAQAEEFLLEVLALASQGMRQRQALPLIADETRLLLVRHMRRRRDEFDLLTGHAAYCHAIAEALRDALAHGWQSDRKAAARLAERAKQWERQADLLVMHSRTRAERHPRWEPFTRLIEGADDVADALEEAAFLLSLIADDHHHGWQGAVQRVMQQLADAVLEAMQDHVKALAIACTLGEESSGEDHDEFVAALWRVVNAERQCDNLLREARRALAGNVGDAATLVLATDFAEALERASDKLLATGYGLRKLAFSRVGVGS
;
A
#
# COMPACT_ATOMS: atom_id res chain seq x y z
N MET A 1 -8.56 19.64 20.58
CA MET A 1 -7.69 20.53 19.78
C MET A 1 -7.74 20.02 18.36
N ASP A 2 -7.85 20.92 17.40
CA ASP A 2 -8.32 20.70 16.02
C ASP A 2 -7.13 20.88 15.04
N LYS A 3 -7.25 20.45 13.78
CA LYS A 3 -6.26 20.66 12.70
C LYS A 3 -5.79 22.11 12.58
N MET A 4 -6.64 23.05 12.99
CA MET A 4 -6.33 24.47 13.05
C MET A 4 -5.07 24.74 13.89
N ASP A 5 -4.88 24.02 15.00
CA ASP A 5 -3.75 24.23 15.90
C ASP A 5 -2.42 23.72 15.29
N VAL A 6 -2.47 22.69 14.43
CA VAL A 6 -1.30 22.23 13.67
C VAL A 6 -0.93 23.23 12.58
N VAL A 7 -1.90 23.72 11.82
CA VAL A 7 -1.67 24.73 10.77
C VAL A 7 -1.10 26.03 11.38
N GLU A 8 -1.55 26.41 12.57
CA GLU A 8 -1.00 27.52 13.35
C GLU A 8 0.46 27.26 13.74
N SER A 9 0.80 26.06 14.21
CA SER A 9 2.19 25.68 14.52
C SER A 9 3.14 25.68 13.30
N LEU A 10 2.58 25.61 12.09
CA LEU A 10 3.32 25.72 10.81
C LEU A 10 3.44 27.18 10.33
N GLY A 11 2.93 28.15 11.10
CA GLY A 11 3.00 29.59 10.80
C GLY A 11 2.10 30.06 9.66
N GLN A 12 1.03 29.32 9.34
CA GLN A 12 0.16 29.60 8.18
C GLN A 12 -1.20 30.17 8.61
N MET A 13 -1.20 31.21 9.45
CA MET A 13 -2.40 31.77 10.11
C MET A 13 -3.45 32.31 9.13
N GLN A 14 -3.04 32.76 7.93
CA GLN A 14 -3.98 33.27 6.91
C GLN A 14 -4.96 32.21 6.39
N LEU A 15 -4.58 30.93 6.43
CA LEU A 15 -5.44 29.81 6.01
C LEU A 15 -6.59 29.56 7.01
N LEU A 16 -6.46 30.01 8.26
CA LEU A 16 -7.39 29.72 9.35
C LEU A 16 -8.46 30.80 9.55
N ARG A 17 -8.29 31.97 8.93
CA ARG A 17 -9.19 33.13 9.10
C ARG A 17 -10.67 32.81 8.86
N PRO A 18 -11.08 32.14 7.76
CA PRO A 18 -12.51 31.85 7.53
C PRO A 18 -13.11 30.92 8.59
N ALA A 19 -12.36 29.92 9.03
CA ALA A 19 -12.79 28.99 10.06
C ALA A 19 -12.87 29.67 11.44
N TRP A 20 -11.91 30.53 11.77
CA TRP A 20 -11.98 31.36 12.99
C TRP A 20 -13.18 32.31 12.95
N ILE A 21 -13.50 32.93 11.82
CA ILE A 21 -14.66 33.83 11.69
C ILE A 21 -15.96 33.05 11.86
N LYS A 22 -16.09 31.87 11.26
CA LYS A 22 -17.26 31.00 11.45
C LYS A 22 -17.42 30.60 12.92
N ALA A 23 -16.33 30.20 13.59
CA ALA A 23 -16.34 29.87 15.01
C ALA A 23 -16.70 31.08 15.88
N ALA A 24 -16.21 32.27 15.54
CA ALA A 24 -16.49 33.52 16.23
C ALA A 24 -17.95 33.99 16.06
N LEU A 25 -18.53 33.82 14.88
CA LEU A 25 -19.96 34.09 14.65
C LEU A 25 -20.84 33.10 15.43
N ALA A 26 -20.49 31.81 15.46
CA ALA A 26 -21.19 30.83 16.28
C ALA A 26 -21.05 31.14 17.79
N ALA A 27 -19.89 31.61 18.24
CA ALA A 27 -19.69 32.10 19.60
C ALA A 27 -20.55 33.33 19.91
N ASN A 28 -20.73 34.25 18.94
CA ASN A 28 -21.64 35.38 19.11
C ASN A 28 -23.09 34.95 19.41
N ASP A 29 -23.58 33.94 18.69
CA ASP A 29 -24.93 33.42 18.88
C ASP A 29 -25.09 32.75 20.26
N ARG A 30 -24.07 32.02 20.72
CA ARG A 30 -24.03 31.48 22.10
C ARG A 30 -24.00 32.57 23.16
N LEU A 31 -23.15 33.58 23.01
CA LEU A 31 -23.07 34.71 23.95
C LEU A 31 -24.40 35.46 24.06
N LYS A 32 -25.11 35.68 22.93
CA LYS A 32 -26.45 36.27 22.95
C LYS A 32 -27.44 35.41 23.72
N LEU A 33 -27.45 34.09 23.48
CA LEU A 33 -28.29 33.15 24.21
C LEU A 33 -28.03 33.25 25.73
N TYR A 34 -26.77 33.25 26.16
CA TYR A 34 -26.42 33.36 27.58
C TYR A 34 -26.91 34.67 28.20
N LEU A 35 -26.78 35.81 27.50
CA LEU A 35 -27.30 37.09 27.96
C LEU A 35 -28.84 37.10 28.04
N THR A 36 -29.52 36.45 27.09
CA THR A 36 -30.98 36.27 27.12
C THR A 36 -31.41 35.39 28.30
N LEU A 37 -30.65 34.35 28.64
CA LEU A 37 -30.90 33.52 29.82
C LEU A 37 -30.76 34.31 31.12
N LEU A 38 -29.76 35.19 31.24
CA LEU A 38 -29.62 36.08 32.40
C LEU A 38 -30.81 37.04 32.55
N GLN A 39 -31.30 37.60 31.43
CA GLN A 39 -32.49 38.47 31.43
C GLN A 39 -33.78 37.69 31.77
N ALA A 40 -33.90 36.45 31.28
CA ALA A 40 -35.02 35.57 31.62
C ALA A 40 -35.00 35.17 33.09
N ALA A 41 -33.81 34.88 33.64
CA ALA A 41 -33.60 34.61 35.06
C ALA A 41 -34.00 35.79 35.94
N GLU A 42 -33.60 37.02 35.58
CA GLU A 42 -34.03 38.24 36.27
C GLU A 42 -35.56 38.40 36.25
N ALA A 43 -36.18 38.24 35.08
CA ALA A 43 -37.62 38.35 34.92
C ALA A 43 -38.40 37.28 35.70
N HIS A 44 -37.87 36.06 35.78
CA HIS A 44 -38.44 34.98 36.58
C HIS A 44 -38.32 35.26 38.09
N ALA A 45 -37.15 35.70 38.55
CA ALA A 45 -36.95 36.08 39.96
C ALA A 45 -37.88 37.22 40.40
N GLU A 46 -38.26 38.12 39.49
CA GLU A 46 -39.24 39.19 39.77
C GLU A 46 -40.70 38.71 39.73
N ARG A 47 -41.00 37.70 38.91
CA ARG A 47 -42.36 37.14 38.75
C ARG A 47 -42.30 35.61 38.60
N PRO A 48 -42.16 34.87 39.71
CA PRO A 48 -41.98 33.41 39.65
C PRO A 48 -43.20 32.67 39.05
N ASP A 49 -44.39 33.24 39.21
CA ASP A 49 -45.65 32.66 38.72
C ASP A 49 -45.90 32.91 37.21
N ALA A 50 -45.04 33.69 36.54
CA ALA A 50 -45.17 33.94 35.11
C ALA A 50 -44.73 32.71 34.30
N PRO A 51 -45.36 32.42 33.16
CA PRO A 51 -44.93 31.32 32.30
C PRO A 51 -43.47 31.53 31.86
N PRO A 52 -42.63 30.49 31.87
CA PRO A 52 -41.23 30.61 31.49
C PRO A 52 -41.10 31.03 30.01
N LEU A 53 -40.04 31.77 29.72
CA LEU A 53 -39.76 32.22 28.35
C LEU A 53 -39.43 31.01 27.47
N GLU A 54 -40.12 30.85 26.35
CA GLU A 54 -39.86 29.76 25.40
C GLU A 54 -38.63 30.09 24.55
N LEU A 55 -37.50 29.42 24.83
CA LEU A 55 -36.20 29.69 24.18
C LEU A 55 -35.75 28.59 23.21
N ALA A 56 -36.64 27.67 22.83
CA ALA A 56 -36.30 26.51 21.99
C ALA A 56 -35.67 26.91 20.64
N ARG A 57 -36.06 28.07 20.09
CA ARG A 57 -35.52 28.60 18.83
C ARG A 57 -34.10 29.13 19.01
N GLU A 58 -33.82 29.80 20.11
CA GLU A 58 -32.53 30.40 20.45
C GLU A 58 -31.50 29.30 20.77
N PHE A 59 -31.91 28.24 21.49
CA PHE A 59 -31.08 27.04 21.69
C PHE A 59 -30.75 26.34 20.36
N ALA A 60 -31.73 26.19 19.47
CA ALA A 60 -31.52 25.61 18.15
C ALA A 60 -30.59 26.45 17.27
N ALA A 61 -30.75 27.78 17.30
CA ALA A 61 -29.92 28.72 16.54
C ALA A 61 -28.45 28.73 17.02
N ALA A 62 -28.23 28.70 18.33
CA ALA A 62 -26.90 28.66 18.93
C ALA A 62 -26.26 27.26 18.94
N GLN A 63 -26.99 26.22 18.51
CA GLN A 63 -26.58 24.81 18.51
C GLN A 63 -26.13 24.30 19.90
N VAL A 64 -26.79 24.77 20.97
CA VAL A 64 -26.48 24.39 22.35
C VAL A 64 -27.45 23.31 22.83
N ALA A 65 -26.93 22.15 23.26
CA ALA A 65 -27.73 21.01 23.73
C ALA A 65 -27.68 20.78 25.26
N ALA A 66 -27.17 21.74 26.01
CA ALA A 66 -27.00 21.62 27.46
C ALA A 66 -28.34 21.83 28.20
N ALA A 67 -28.96 20.73 28.65
CA ALA A 67 -30.25 20.75 29.35
C ALA A 67 -30.28 21.69 30.56
N TRP A 68 -29.20 21.77 31.33
CA TRP A 68 -29.08 22.63 32.51
C TRP A 68 -29.22 24.14 32.18
N LEU A 69 -28.80 24.59 30.99
CA LEU A 69 -28.96 25.99 30.57
C LEU A 69 -30.43 26.35 30.34
N ASN A 70 -31.25 25.39 29.91
CA ASN A 70 -32.68 25.61 29.70
C ASN A 70 -33.45 25.69 31.03
N GLU A 71 -32.94 25.03 32.08
CA GLU A 71 -33.52 25.01 33.43
C GLU A 71 -33.04 26.19 34.28
N LEU A 72 -31.91 26.81 33.92
CA LEU A 72 -31.23 27.87 34.67
C LEU A 72 -32.13 29.08 35.03
N PRO A 73 -32.98 29.63 34.13
CA PRO A 73 -33.89 30.72 34.50
C PRO A 73 -34.92 30.34 35.58
N ALA A 74 -35.39 29.08 35.61
CA ALA A 74 -36.38 28.62 36.58
C ALA A 74 -35.79 28.41 37.98
N GLY A 75 -34.46 28.26 38.09
CA GLY A 75 -33.74 28.19 39.36
C GLY A 75 -33.45 29.56 39.98
N ALA A 76 -33.75 30.66 39.28
CA ALA A 76 -33.39 32.00 39.71
C ALA A 76 -34.33 32.53 40.81
N CYS A 77 -33.77 33.07 41.89
CA CYS A 77 -34.55 33.69 42.96
C CYS A 77 -33.93 35.01 43.44
N ARG A 78 -34.76 35.90 43.97
CA ARG A 78 -34.35 37.21 44.48
C ARG A 78 -34.22 37.14 46.00
N GLU A 79 -33.02 37.38 46.52
CA GLU A 79 -32.78 37.54 47.96
C GLU A 79 -32.34 38.99 48.24
N GLY A 80 -33.27 39.81 48.71
CA GLY A 80 -33.04 41.24 48.90
C GLY A 80 -32.67 41.97 47.59
N ARG A 81 -31.42 42.43 47.50
CA ARG A 81 -30.87 43.14 46.33
C ARG A 81 -30.04 42.26 45.39
N ARG A 82 -29.87 40.97 45.71
CA ARG A 82 -29.10 40.02 44.90
C ARG A 82 -30.02 39.05 44.16
N LEU A 83 -29.64 38.73 42.94
CA LEU A 83 -30.20 37.65 42.13
C LEU A 83 -29.35 36.41 42.38
N HIS A 84 -29.91 35.39 42.98
CA HIS A 84 -29.28 34.08 43.08
C HIS A 84 -29.61 33.27 41.83
N LEU A 85 -28.58 32.75 41.19
CA LEU A 85 -28.68 32.01 39.95
C LEU A 85 -27.80 30.76 40.04
N PRO A 86 -28.37 29.59 40.31
CA PRO A 86 -27.62 28.35 40.39
C PRO A 86 -26.78 28.10 39.13
N GLU A 87 -25.54 27.65 39.29
CA GLU A 87 -24.58 27.42 38.20
C GLU A 87 -24.18 28.68 37.43
N PHE A 88 -24.37 29.88 37.99
CA PHE A 88 -23.94 31.12 37.35
C PHE A 88 -22.43 31.15 37.08
N LEU A 89 -21.58 30.66 37.99
CA LEU A 89 -20.13 30.59 37.74
C LEU A 89 -19.78 29.69 36.55
N ARG A 90 -20.58 28.63 36.32
CA ARG A 90 -20.44 27.77 35.14
C ARG A 90 -20.84 28.52 33.87
N LEU A 91 -21.88 29.35 33.92
CA LEU A 91 -22.28 30.24 32.82
C LEU A 91 -21.22 31.34 32.58
N ALA A 92 -20.60 31.87 33.63
CA ALA A 92 -19.52 32.86 33.55
C ALA A 92 -18.28 32.30 32.83
N ALA A 93 -17.92 31.04 33.09
CA ALA A 93 -16.87 30.34 32.35
C ALA A 93 -17.22 30.21 30.85
N LEU A 94 -18.49 29.89 30.51
CA LEU A 94 -18.93 29.86 29.11
C LEU A 94 -18.88 31.24 28.44
N LEU A 95 -19.27 32.29 29.16
CA LEU A 95 -19.15 33.68 28.68
C LEU A 95 -17.68 34.06 28.42
N HIS A 96 -16.76 33.65 29.30
CA HIS A 96 -15.32 33.87 29.12
C HIS A 96 -14.79 33.16 27.87
N ASP A 97 -15.05 31.85 27.76
CA ASP A 97 -14.51 31.02 26.69
C ASP A 97 -15.05 31.46 25.33
N ASP A 98 -16.35 31.71 25.23
CA ASP A 98 -16.95 32.18 23.98
C ASP A 98 -16.53 33.62 23.62
N LEU A 99 -16.22 34.48 24.61
CA LEU A 99 -15.64 35.81 24.33
C LEU A 99 -14.24 35.69 23.72
N ARG A 100 -13.40 34.79 24.23
CA ARG A 100 -12.06 34.50 23.66
C ARG A 100 -12.17 33.95 22.23
N VAL A 101 -13.08 33.00 22.00
CA VAL A 101 -13.33 32.45 20.66
C VAL A 101 -13.79 33.56 19.70
N MET A 102 -14.69 34.44 20.15
CA MET A 102 -15.22 35.54 19.37
C MET A 102 -14.15 36.59 19.00
N ALA A 103 -13.18 36.83 19.88
CA ALA A 103 -12.11 37.80 19.66
C ALA A 103 -10.95 37.28 18.80
N ARG A 104 -10.75 35.95 18.71
CA ARG A 104 -9.61 35.31 18.03
C ARG A 104 -9.35 35.81 16.61
N PRO A 105 -10.35 35.98 15.71
CA PRO A 105 -10.10 36.46 14.35
C PRO A 105 -9.54 37.89 14.27
N LEU A 106 -9.69 38.68 15.34
CA LEU A 106 -9.30 40.08 15.41
C LEU A 106 -7.92 40.27 16.08
N ALA A 107 -7.29 39.20 16.56
CA ALA A 107 -6.00 39.28 17.24
C ALA A 107 -4.88 39.87 16.35
N ASP A 108 -4.89 39.53 15.06
CA ASP A 108 -3.93 40.02 14.07
C ASP A 108 -4.52 41.19 13.27
N GLY A 109 -4.40 42.40 13.82
CA GLY A 109 -4.74 43.67 13.15
C GLY A 109 -6.08 44.30 13.54
N GLY A 110 -6.79 43.76 14.54
CA GLY A 110 -7.96 44.40 15.13
C GLY A 110 -7.62 45.64 15.97
N ASP A 111 -8.65 46.42 16.31
CA ASP A 111 -8.50 47.62 17.15
C ASP A 111 -7.95 47.24 18.55
N PRO A 112 -6.75 47.73 18.94
CA PRO A 112 -6.15 47.42 20.24
C PRO A 112 -7.03 47.82 21.43
N LEU A 113 -7.86 48.87 21.28
CA LEU A 113 -8.79 49.29 22.34
C LEU A 113 -9.91 48.26 22.54
N LEU A 114 -10.37 47.63 21.46
CA LEU A 114 -11.41 46.60 21.51
C LEU A 114 -10.88 45.31 22.14
N LEU A 115 -9.66 44.89 21.79
CA LEU A 115 -9.00 43.73 22.41
C LEU A 115 -8.67 43.97 23.89
N GLY A 116 -8.27 45.19 24.27
CA GLY A 116 -8.08 45.56 25.68
C GLY A 116 -9.35 45.47 26.52
N ARG A 117 -10.52 45.77 25.92
CA ARG A 117 -11.83 45.54 26.55
C ARG A 117 -12.11 44.04 26.74
N VAL A 118 -11.76 43.20 25.77
CA VAL A 118 -11.89 41.72 25.91
C VAL A 118 -11.10 41.22 27.12
N GLU A 119 -9.83 41.60 27.27
CA GLU A 119 -9.03 41.19 28.42
C GLU A 119 -9.62 41.67 29.76
N SER A 120 -10.12 42.91 29.78
CA SER A 120 -10.72 43.49 30.98
C SER A 120 -11.98 42.73 31.43
N TRP A 121 -12.83 42.34 30.47
CA TRP A 121 -14.04 41.56 30.74
C TRP A 121 -13.75 40.10 31.08
N CYS A 122 -12.76 39.47 30.44
CA CYS A 122 -12.29 38.15 30.83
C CYS A 122 -11.82 38.15 32.30
N GLY A 123 -10.96 39.11 32.67
CA GLY A 123 -10.48 39.24 34.05
C GLY A 123 -11.59 39.56 35.06
N TRP A 124 -12.63 40.30 34.65
CA TRP A 124 -13.81 40.54 35.50
C TRP A 124 -14.63 39.27 35.71
N LEU A 125 -14.84 38.46 34.66
CA LEU A 125 -15.55 37.18 34.76
C LEU A 125 -14.80 36.18 35.67
N ASP A 126 -13.47 36.11 35.54
CA ASP A 126 -12.61 35.25 36.39
C ASP A 126 -12.63 35.65 37.87
N ALA A 127 -12.92 36.92 38.17
CA ALA A 127 -12.97 37.44 39.54
C ALA A 127 -14.31 37.18 40.26
N LEU A 128 -15.32 36.65 39.56
CA LEU A 128 -16.60 36.28 40.17
C LEU A 128 -16.44 35.03 41.04
N ALA A 129 -16.88 35.10 42.29
CA ALA A 129 -16.69 34.03 43.28
C ALA A 129 -17.99 33.39 43.78
N ASP A 130 -19.15 33.99 43.50
CA ASP A 130 -20.45 33.57 44.00
C ASP A 130 -21.44 33.32 42.86
N ASP A 131 -22.36 32.37 43.04
CA ASP A 131 -23.53 32.15 42.16
C ASP A 131 -24.64 33.20 42.38
N SER A 132 -24.25 34.45 42.65
CA SER A 132 -25.17 35.56 42.86
C SER A 132 -24.68 36.83 42.19
N LEU A 133 -25.60 37.57 41.60
CA LEU A 133 -25.35 38.85 40.94
C LEU A 133 -26.08 39.97 41.67
N ASP A 134 -25.40 41.08 41.94
CA ASP A 134 -26.09 42.32 42.30
C ASP A 134 -26.64 43.04 41.04
N ALA A 135 -27.46 44.06 41.27
CA ALA A 135 -28.13 44.80 40.21
C ALA A 135 -27.16 45.58 39.29
N ASP A 136 -25.96 45.93 39.77
CA ASP A 136 -24.97 46.64 38.98
C ASP A 136 -24.17 45.65 38.12
N GLN A 137 -23.78 44.50 38.68
CA GLN A 137 -23.14 43.39 37.95
C GLN A 137 -24.04 42.82 36.84
N LEU A 138 -25.33 42.60 37.14
CA LEU A 138 -26.30 42.11 36.15
C LEU A 138 -26.49 43.13 35.01
N ARG A 139 -26.52 44.43 35.33
CA ARG A 139 -26.59 45.51 34.35
C ARG A 139 -25.32 45.61 33.52
N ALA A 140 -24.16 45.42 34.15
CA ALA A 140 -22.85 45.40 33.50
C ALA A 140 -22.76 44.26 32.46
N LEU A 141 -23.44 43.12 32.69
CA LEU A 141 -23.54 42.03 31.73
C LEU A 141 -24.55 42.29 30.61
N THR A 142 -25.75 42.80 30.93
CA THR A 142 -26.92 42.74 30.03
C THR A 142 -27.31 44.07 29.37
N SER A 143 -26.75 45.21 29.79
CA SER A 143 -27.14 46.53 29.28
C SER A 143 -26.70 46.75 27.82
N GLY A 144 -27.64 47.08 26.92
CA GLY A 144 -27.34 47.47 25.53
C GLY A 144 -27.38 48.98 25.24
N ARG A 145 -27.50 49.84 26.27
CA ARG A 145 -27.71 51.29 26.08
C ARG A 145 -26.38 52.03 25.79
N ARG A 146 -26.28 52.65 24.61
CA ARG A 146 -25.15 53.52 24.25
C ARG A 146 -25.28 54.90 24.90
N GLY A 147 -24.17 55.44 25.42
CA GLY A 147 -24.11 56.76 26.08
C GLY A 147 -24.02 56.74 27.61
N GLY A 148 -23.91 55.55 28.23
CA GLY A 148 -23.58 55.36 29.65
C GLY A 148 -22.25 54.60 29.84
N GLU A 149 -22.07 53.95 30.98
CA GLU A 149 -20.92 53.07 31.26
C GLU A 149 -20.88 51.85 30.33
N ASP A 150 -19.67 51.31 30.08
CA ASP A 150 -19.47 50.15 29.22
C ASP A 150 -20.12 48.88 29.78
N SER A 151 -20.43 47.91 28.91
CA SER A 151 -21.06 46.65 29.29
C SER A 151 -20.56 45.49 28.44
N PHE A 152 -20.68 44.27 28.98
CA PHE A 152 -20.34 43.05 28.25
C PHE A 152 -21.17 42.92 26.96
N HIS A 153 -22.48 43.17 27.03
CA HIS A 153 -23.34 43.14 25.85
C HIS A 153 -22.90 44.14 24.77
N LEU A 154 -22.47 45.35 25.14
CA LEU A 154 -21.94 46.32 24.18
C LEU A 154 -20.64 45.85 23.53
N LEU A 155 -19.73 45.24 24.30
CA LEU A 155 -18.51 44.63 23.76
C LEU A 155 -18.85 43.54 22.74
N VAL A 156 -19.78 42.63 23.07
CA VAL A 156 -20.23 41.57 22.16
C VAL A 156 -20.82 42.16 20.88
N MET A 157 -21.60 43.24 20.96
CA MET A 157 -22.12 43.92 19.78
C MET A 157 -21.01 44.57 18.93
N ASP A 158 -20.00 45.18 19.56
CA ASP A 158 -18.90 45.83 18.85
C ASP A 158 -17.99 44.79 18.18
N LEU A 159 -17.68 43.68 18.86
CA LEU A 159 -16.99 42.53 18.27
C LEU A 159 -17.78 41.95 17.09
N HIS A 160 -19.10 41.79 17.20
CA HIS A 160 -19.92 41.28 16.11
C HIS A 160 -19.87 42.19 14.88
N LYS A 161 -19.87 43.51 15.08
CA LYS A 161 -19.72 44.47 13.98
C LYS A 161 -18.35 44.35 13.32
N ALA A 162 -17.27 44.24 14.10
CA ALA A 162 -15.93 44.02 13.58
C ALA A 162 -15.83 42.70 12.80
N LEU A 163 -16.43 41.62 13.31
CA LEU A 163 -16.50 40.33 12.64
C LEU A 163 -17.32 40.39 11.34
N ASN A 164 -18.45 41.11 11.31
CA ASN A 164 -19.24 41.27 10.09
C ASN A 164 -18.51 42.07 9.03
N HIS A 165 -17.69 43.05 9.43
CA HIS A 165 -16.82 43.76 8.50
C HIS A 165 -15.77 42.80 7.90
N LEU A 166 -15.10 42.02 8.74
CA LEU A 166 -14.12 41.02 8.32
C LEU A 166 -14.74 39.90 7.47
N ALA A 167 -15.96 39.48 7.79
CA ALA A 167 -16.72 38.50 7.02
C ALA A 167 -17.19 39.04 5.68
N ALA A 168 -17.51 40.35 5.58
CA ALA A 168 -17.91 40.98 4.33
C ALA A 168 -16.75 41.10 3.33
N GLU A 169 -15.51 41.10 3.80
CA GLU A 169 -14.30 41.01 2.96
C GLU A 169 -14.04 39.59 2.43
N LEU A 170 -14.68 38.57 3.01
CA LEU A 170 -14.63 37.19 2.56
C LEU A 170 -15.78 36.90 1.59
N THR A 171 -15.57 37.13 0.30
CA THR A 171 -16.43 36.54 -0.73
C THR A 171 -16.28 35.01 -0.72
N ASP A 172 -17.38 34.24 -0.55
CA ASP A 172 -17.43 32.77 -0.74
C ASP A 172 -17.33 32.44 -2.24
N GLU A 173 -16.19 32.75 -2.81
CA GLU A 173 -15.85 32.32 -4.15
C GLU A 173 -15.42 30.85 -4.10
N ARG A 174 -15.82 30.08 -5.12
CA ARG A 174 -15.41 28.69 -5.27
C ARG A 174 -14.81 28.44 -6.64
N ILE A 175 -13.67 27.76 -6.67
CA ILE A 175 -13.01 27.31 -7.89
C ILE A 175 -13.00 25.79 -7.88
N ASP A 176 -13.79 25.16 -8.76
CA ASP A 176 -13.88 23.70 -8.91
C ASP A 176 -14.09 22.92 -7.58
N GLY A 177 -14.76 23.55 -6.61
CA GLY A 177 -15.04 23.00 -5.28
C GLY A 177 -14.04 23.37 -4.18
N ALA A 178 -12.97 24.11 -4.48
CA ALA A 178 -12.12 24.74 -3.47
C ALA A 178 -12.78 26.02 -2.96
N HIS A 179 -12.76 26.23 -1.65
CA HIS A 179 -13.10 27.52 -1.04
C HIS A 179 -11.94 28.48 -1.26
N VAL A 180 -12.19 29.63 -1.88
CA VAL A 180 -11.14 30.59 -2.17
C VAL A 180 -11.47 31.97 -1.61
N TRP A 181 -10.45 32.65 -1.10
CA TRP A 181 -10.58 34.02 -0.61
C TRP A 181 -9.33 34.83 -0.92
N GLN A 182 -9.52 36.12 -1.22
CA GLN A 182 -8.44 37.07 -1.52
C GLN A 182 -7.42 36.56 -2.55
N LEU A 183 -7.88 35.92 -3.63
CA LEU A 183 -7.02 35.48 -4.72
C LEU A 183 -6.84 36.55 -5.80
N ASP A 184 -5.64 36.59 -6.38
CA ASP A 184 -5.38 37.34 -7.60
C ASP A 184 -5.85 36.53 -8.82
N GLU A 185 -6.17 37.19 -9.93
CA GLU A 185 -6.56 36.54 -11.20
C GLU A 185 -5.52 35.52 -11.70
N ALA A 186 -4.24 35.77 -11.43
CA ALA A 186 -3.14 34.88 -11.81
C ALA A 186 -3.13 33.54 -11.05
N ASP A 187 -3.76 33.45 -9.88
CA ASP A 187 -3.78 32.21 -9.08
C ASP A 187 -4.94 31.28 -9.45
N ARG A 188 -6.02 31.81 -10.01
CA ARG A 188 -7.21 31.03 -10.35
C ARG A 188 -6.86 29.81 -11.21
N PRO A 189 -6.01 29.90 -12.26
CA PRO A 189 -5.61 28.72 -13.04
C PRO A 189 -4.83 27.68 -12.24
N ARG A 190 -4.05 28.11 -11.23
CA ARG A 190 -3.24 27.23 -10.36
C ARG A 190 -4.13 26.45 -9.40
N VAL A 191 -5.09 27.12 -8.77
CA VAL A 191 -6.10 26.46 -7.92
C VAL A 191 -6.94 25.49 -8.74
N ALA A 192 -7.40 25.91 -9.93
CA ALA A 192 -8.12 25.03 -10.85
C ALA A 192 -7.29 23.80 -11.26
N ALA A 193 -5.98 23.95 -11.51
CA ALA A 193 -5.10 22.84 -11.83
C ALA A 193 -5.00 21.81 -10.69
N PHE A 194 -4.79 22.28 -9.46
CA PHE A 194 -4.82 21.42 -8.28
C PHE A 194 -6.15 20.67 -8.16
N MET A 195 -7.27 21.39 -8.30
CA MET A 195 -8.61 20.82 -8.19
C MET A 195 -8.96 19.87 -9.33
N ARG A 196 -8.47 20.08 -10.56
CA ARG A 196 -8.62 19.10 -11.65
C ARG A 196 -8.04 17.74 -11.27
N GLY A 197 -6.84 17.73 -10.70
CA GLY A 197 -6.18 16.52 -10.23
C GLY A 197 -6.95 15.85 -9.11
N LEU A 198 -7.30 16.63 -8.08
CA LEU A 198 -8.05 16.14 -6.93
C LEU A 198 -9.42 15.58 -7.34
N ASN A 199 -10.16 16.29 -8.19
CA ASN A 199 -11.51 15.88 -8.62
C ASN A 199 -11.49 14.67 -9.53
N ARG A 200 -10.42 14.45 -10.32
CA ARG A 200 -10.25 13.23 -11.12
C ARG A 200 -10.26 11.98 -10.25
N THR A 201 -9.63 12.02 -9.08
CA THR A 201 -9.52 10.88 -8.17
C THR A 201 -10.45 10.96 -6.95
N ARG A 202 -11.17 12.07 -6.74
CA ARG A 202 -12.08 12.32 -5.60
C ARG A 202 -13.10 11.19 -5.39
N ALA A 203 -13.66 10.64 -6.46
CA ALA A 203 -14.66 9.56 -6.38
C ALA A 203 -14.11 8.26 -5.75
N LEU A 204 -12.79 8.07 -5.73
CA LEU A 204 -12.14 6.90 -5.16
C LEU A 204 -12.24 6.84 -3.63
N LYS A 205 -12.55 7.96 -2.94
CA LYS A 205 -12.78 7.95 -1.48
C LYS A 205 -14.14 7.38 -1.07
N LEU A 206 -15.05 7.16 -2.03
CA LEU A 206 -16.45 6.82 -1.79
C LEU A 206 -17.09 7.81 -0.81
N ASP A 207 -17.68 7.31 0.28
CA ASP A 207 -18.34 8.11 1.31
C ASP A 207 -17.39 8.61 2.41
N HIS A 208 -16.08 8.35 2.31
CA HIS A 208 -15.13 8.79 3.34
C HIS A 208 -15.04 10.33 3.38
N PRO A 209 -15.10 10.96 4.57
CA PRO A 209 -14.98 12.42 4.72
C PRO A 209 -13.58 12.94 4.32
N GLY A 210 -13.47 14.25 4.09
CA GLY A 210 -12.23 14.94 3.69
C GLY A 210 -12.12 15.24 2.20
N LEU A 211 -10.94 15.71 1.80
CA LEU A 211 -10.57 16.34 0.53
C LEU A 211 -11.14 17.74 0.30
N ASP A 212 -11.56 18.42 1.38
CA ASP A 212 -11.93 19.82 1.29
C ASP A 212 -10.68 20.67 1.09
N THR A 213 -10.76 21.62 0.17
CA THR A 213 -9.62 22.46 -0.22
C THR A 213 -9.94 23.92 0.08
N ALA A 214 -8.95 24.58 0.67
CA ALA A 214 -8.96 26.00 0.99
C ALA A 214 -7.79 26.67 0.26
N ALA A 215 -8.01 27.85 -0.34
CA ALA A 215 -6.97 28.59 -1.03
C ALA A 215 -7.03 30.09 -0.74
N THR A 216 -5.86 30.69 -0.48
CA THR A 216 -5.73 32.14 -0.24
C THR A 216 -4.39 32.65 -0.71
N ARG A 217 -4.32 33.93 -1.01
CA ARG A 217 -3.05 34.63 -1.17
C ARG A 217 -2.54 35.12 0.19
N ASP A 218 -1.23 35.06 0.38
CA ASP A 218 -0.50 35.71 1.46
C ASP A 218 0.71 36.44 0.87
N GLY A 219 0.58 37.76 0.70
CA GLY A 219 1.55 38.59 0.00
C GLY A 219 1.84 38.08 -1.43
N GLY A 220 3.08 37.69 -1.68
CA GLY A 220 3.54 37.17 -2.98
C GLY A 220 3.22 35.70 -3.24
N ARG A 221 2.60 34.99 -2.28
CA ARG A 221 2.47 33.52 -2.30
C ARG A 221 1.00 33.10 -2.34
N LEU A 222 0.72 32.07 -3.12
CA LEU A 222 -0.54 31.34 -3.06
C LEU A 222 -0.40 30.19 -2.05
N LEU A 223 -1.33 30.10 -1.11
CA LEU A 223 -1.43 29.05 -0.12
C LEU A 223 -2.64 28.17 -0.44
N LEU A 224 -2.44 26.86 -0.43
CA LEU A 224 -3.47 25.83 -0.62
C LEU A 224 -3.40 24.87 0.57
N GLN A 225 -4.53 24.58 1.19
CA GLN A 225 -4.64 23.56 2.24
C GLN A 225 -5.66 22.53 1.79
N ASN A 226 -5.32 21.25 1.95
CA ASN A 226 -6.26 20.17 1.70
C ASN A 226 -6.45 19.34 2.97
N ASP A 227 -7.70 18.97 3.23
CA ASP A 227 -8.04 18.05 4.30
C ASP A 227 -7.84 16.59 3.87
N ILE A 228 -6.91 15.89 4.53
CA ILE A 228 -6.47 14.55 4.14
C ILE A 228 -6.84 13.46 5.16
N GLY A 229 -7.70 13.73 6.15
CA GLY A 229 -8.21 12.68 7.04
C GLY A 229 -8.89 13.20 8.31
N THR A 230 -9.33 12.30 9.18
CA THR A 230 -10.08 12.66 10.41
C THR A 230 -9.19 12.96 11.62
N ASN A 231 -7.87 12.85 11.50
CA ASN A 231 -6.93 13.07 12.60
C ASN A 231 -6.24 14.44 12.45
N ASP A 232 -6.02 15.11 13.57
CA ASP A 232 -5.52 16.48 13.65
C ASP A 232 -4.05 16.59 13.15
N ALA A 233 -3.30 15.48 13.19
CA ALA A 233 -1.92 15.40 12.66
C ALA A 233 -1.79 15.51 11.14
N HIS A 234 -2.85 15.23 10.39
CA HIS A 234 -2.76 15.03 8.95
C HIS A 234 -2.99 16.35 8.23
N VAL A 235 -1.91 17.11 8.06
CA VAL A 235 -1.94 18.43 7.42
C VAL A 235 -1.14 18.40 6.13
N LEU A 236 -1.74 18.95 5.08
CA LEU A 236 -1.12 19.16 3.78
C LEU A 236 -1.32 20.62 3.38
N VAL A 237 -0.22 21.37 3.33
CA VAL A 237 -0.19 22.76 2.89
C VAL A 237 0.76 22.89 1.71
N ILE A 238 0.29 23.52 0.63
CA ILE A 238 1.07 23.82 -0.56
C ILE A 238 1.22 25.35 -0.65
N GLN A 239 2.42 25.80 -0.92
CA GLN A 239 2.79 27.18 -1.15
C GLN A 239 3.32 27.32 -2.56
N VAL A 240 2.86 28.33 -3.28
CA VAL A 240 3.31 28.64 -4.64
C VAL A 240 3.83 30.07 -4.65
N GLU A 241 5.11 30.23 -4.98
CA GLU A 241 5.78 31.52 -5.11
C GLU A 241 6.48 31.57 -6.47
N ALA A 242 6.04 32.48 -7.34
CA ALA A 242 6.44 32.52 -8.76
C ALA A 242 6.23 31.16 -9.47
N LEU A 243 7.32 30.44 -9.78
CA LEU A 243 7.33 29.11 -10.43
C LEU A 243 7.81 27.99 -9.48
N ALA A 244 7.98 28.28 -8.19
CA ALA A 244 8.36 27.29 -7.18
C ALA A 244 7.13 26.82 -6.41
N VAL A 245 7.00 25.51 -6.25
CA VAL A 245 5.98 24.88 -5.40
C VAL A 245 6.66 24.25 -4.21
N SER A 246 6.18 24.55 -3.01
CA SER A 246 6.60 23.94 -1.76
C SER A 246 5.40 23.25 -1.11
N LEU A 247 5.52 21.97 -0.75
CA LEU A 247 4.47 21.22 -0.08
C LEU A 247 4.98 20.77 1.29
N THR A 248 4.37 21.27 2.34
CA THR A 248 4.58 20.81 3.71
C THR A 248 3.54 19.75 4.05
N TYR A 249 4.03 18.58 4.44
CA TYR A 249 3.22 17.42 4.79
C TYR A 249 3.53 16.96 6.19
N SER A 250 2.49 16.70 6.99
CA SER A 250 2.62 16.06 8.30
C SER A 250 1.80 14.78 8.41
N ASP A 251 2.36 13.76 9.05
CA ASP A 251 1.74 12.46 9.20
C ASP A 251 2.16 11.79 10.52
N LEU A 252 1.21 11.15 11.20
CA LEU A 252 1.49 10.34 12.38
C LEU A 252 2.28 9.06 12.02
N HIS A 253 2.13 8.57 10.79
CA HIS A 253 2.65 7.27 10.38
C HIS A 253 3.82 7.38 9.41
N ALA A 254 5.04 7.14 9.90
CA ALA A 254 6.27 7.17 9.11
C ALA A 254 6.21 6.37 7.78
N ARG A 255 5.50 5.24 7.75
CA ARG A 255 5.34 4.45 6.52
C ARG A 255 4.41 5.09 5.49
N ARG A 256 3.34 5.75 5.94
CA ARG A 256 2.44 6.48 5.03
C ARG A 256 3.12 7.76 4.54
N PHE A 257 3.93 8.38 5.41
CA PHE A 257 4.84 9.45 5.03
C PHE A 257 5.79 9.05 3.90
N ALA A 258 6.58 7.99 4.09
CA ALA A 258 7.48 7.49 3.06
C ALA A 258 6.77 7.07 1.75
N PHE A 259 5.56 6.52 1.86
CA PHE A 259 4.71 6.23 0.71
C PHE A 259 4.37 7.50 -0.09
N PHE A 260 3.92 8.56 0.58
CA PHE A 260 3.62 9.83 -0.09
C PHE A 260 4.87 10.48 -0.68
N GLN A 261 6.00 10.39 0.01
CA GLN A 261 7.28 10.87 -0.51
C GLN A 261 7.62 10.21 -1.85
N THR A 262 7.47 8.88 -1.93
CA THR A 262 7.73 8.11 -3.15
C THR A 262 6.81 8.56 -4.29
N MET A 263 5.51 8.70 -4.03
CA MET A 263 4.55 9.15 -5.07
C MET A 263 4.82 10.56 -5.59
N LEU A 264 5.29 11.47 -4.74
CA LEU A 264 5.65 12.83 -5.16
C LEU A 264 7.04 12.92 -5.79
N ALA A 265 7.97 12.04 -5.43
CA ALA A 265 9.27 11.96 -6.10
C ALA A 265 9.13 11.62 -7.60
N GLU A 266 8.14 10.81 -7.98
CA GLU A 266 7.78 10.53 -9.38
C GLU A 266 7.31 11.79 -10.15
N LEU A 267 6.84 12.83 -9.44
CA LEU A 267 6.50 14.13 -10.00
C LEU A 267 7.67 15.12 -9.99
N GLY A 268 8.87 14.69 -9.57
CA GLY A 268 10.06 15.54 -9.46
C GLY A 268 10.22 16.25 -8.11
N ALA A 269 9.56 15.79 -7.05
CA ALA A 269 9.73 16.36 -5.72
C ALA A 269 11.15 16.15 -5.17
N ALA A 270 11.77 17.24 -4.69
CA ALA A 270 12.95 17.18 -3.83
C ALA A 270 12.52 17.33 -2.36
N TRP A 271 12.74 16.30 -1.55
CA TRP A 271 12.32 16.30 -0.14
C TRP A 271 13.44 16.77 0.80
N SER A 272 13.05 17.55 1.81
CA SER A 272 13.89 17.80 2.99
C SER A 272 14.06 16.52 3.82
N ALA A 273 15.07 16.50 4.70
CA ALA A 273 15.14 15.47 5.73
C ALA A 273 13.85 15.50 6.57
N PRO A 274 13.22 14.34 6.85
CA PRO A 274 12.01 14.29 7.66
C PRO A 274 12.35 14.59 9.13
N ASP A 275 11.67 15.58 9.68
CA ASP A 275 11.77 15.93 11.09
C ASP A 275 10.70 15.17 11.88
N THR A 276 11.09 14.63 13.03
CA THR A 276 10.14 14.07 14.01
C THR A 276 9.85 15.13 15.06
N ARG A 277 8.59 15.53 15.19
CA ARG A 277 8.15 16.56 16.14
C ARG A 277 7.23 15.97 17.20
N VAL A 278 7.31 16.54 18.40
CA VAL A 278 6.39 16.31 19.51
C VAL A 278 5.91 17.68 19.97
N SER A 279 4.61 17.88 20.01
CA SER A 279 4.00 19.16 20.43
C SER A 279 3.01 18.88 21.56
N ALA A 280 3.20 19.50 22.72
CA ALA A 280 2.32 19.30 23.87
C ALA A 280 0.89 19.76 23.52
N GLY A 281 -0.09 18.86 23.63
CA GLY A 281 -1.50 19.13 23.30
C GLY A 281 -1.96 18.66 21.91
N LEU A 282 -1.04 18.32 21.01
CA LEU A 282 -1.35 17.76 19.69
C LEU A 282 -1.21 16.23 19.69
N ASN A 283 -2.15 15.52 19.06
CA ASN A 283 -2.14 14.05 18.91
C ASN A 283 -1.89 13.28 20.21
N ALA A 284 -2.47 13.72 21.33
CA ALA A 284 -2.24 13.14 22.65
C ALA A 284 -0.75 13.05 23.08
N GLY A 285 0.12 13.88 22.50
CA GLY A 285 1.57 13.88 22.77
C GLY A 285 2.39 12.87 21.95
N GLU A 286 1.79 12.20 20.96
CA GLU A 286 2.53 11.29 20.07
C GLU A 286 3.40 12.06 19.05
N ALA A 287 4.53 11.44 18.70
CA ALA A 287 5.44 11.98 17.70
C ALA A 287 4.85 11.86 16.30
N TYR A 288 4.96 12.93 15.50
CA TYR A 288 4.56 12.96 14.09
C TYR A 288 5.74 13.35 13.19
N GLN A 289 5.68 12.92 11.94
CA GLN A 289 6.66 13.29 10.93
C GLN A 289 6.22 14.52 10.17
N VAL A 290 7.17 15.40 9.87
CA VAL A 290 6.99 16.57 9.02
C VAL A 290 8.10 16.59 7.98
N GLY A 291 7.77 16.90 6.75
CA GLY A 291 8.77 17.23 5.74
C GLY A 291 8.21 18.15 4.67
N THR A 292 9.13 18.76 3.93
CA THR A 292 8.80 19.70 2.87
C THR A 292 9.33 19.16 1.54
N ALA A 293 8.45 19.03 0.55
CA ALA A 293 8.78 18.75 -0.83
C ALA A 293 8.87 20.06 -1.61
N THR A 294 9.91 20.24 -2.41
CA THR A 294 10.03 21.37 -3.33
C THR A 294 10.03 20.91 -4.79
N PHE A 295 9.41 21.71 -5.64
CA PHE A 295 9.36 21.52 -7.08
C PHE A 295 9.79 22.82 -7.76
N ALA A 296 10.79 22.73 -8.63
CA ALA A 296 11.21 23.85 -9.47
C ALA A 296 10.58 23.69 -10.86
N CYS A 297 9.63 24.55 -11.20
CA CYS A 297 8.92 24.48 -12.47
C CYS A 297 9.59 25.39 -13.51
N ALA A 298 9.74 24.90 -14.75
CA ALA A 298 10.36 25.68 -15.82
C ALA A 298 9.45 26.80 -16.34
N ASP A 299 8.14 26.60 -16.29
CA ASP A 299 7.11 27.52 -16.74
C ASP A 299 5.78 27.28 -16.00
N GLU A 300 4.78 28.10 -16.31
CA GLU A 300 3.45 28.04 -15.70
C GLU A 300 2.70 26.75 -16.07
N GLN A 301 2.98 26.14 -17.22
CA GLN A 301 2.36 24.88 -17.64
C GLN A 301 2.89 23.72 -16.79
N ALA A 302 4.20 23.65 -16.58
CA ALA A 302 4.84 22.67 -15.70
C ALA A 302 4.35 22.83 -14.25
N LEU A 303 4.17 24.07 -13.77
CA LEU A 303 3.61 24.35 -12.45
C LEU A 303 2.20 23.80 -12.30
N GLN A 304 1.33 24.04 -13.27
CA GLN A 304 -0.03 23.49 -13.26
C GLN A 304 -0.04 21.96 -13.33
N GLN A 305 0.87 21.34 -14.10
CA GLN A 305 1.01 19.88 -14.15
C GLN A 305 1.45 19.29 -12.80
N VAL A 306 2.38 19.95 -12.10
CA VAL A 306 2.80 19.57 -10.74
C VAL A 306 1.62 19.65 -9.77
N LEU A 307 0.89 20.77 -9.75
CA LEU A 307 -0.28 20.96 -8.88
C LEU A 307 -1.37 19.92 -9.16
N GLU A 308 -1.66 19.66 -10.43
CA GLU A 308 -2.61 18.62 -10.85
C GLU A 308 -2.14 17.22 -10.43
N GLY A 309 -0.86 16.93 -10.60
CA GLY A 309 -0.24 15.67 -10.17
C GLY A 309 -0.34 15.45 -8.66
N ILE A 310 -0.06 16.49 -7.86
CA ILE A 310 -0.18 16.46 -6.40
C ILE A 310 -1.64 16.18 -6.03
N GLY A 311 -2.59 16.95 -6.56
CA GLY A 311 -4.02 16.80 -6.26
C GLY A 311 -4.52 15.37 -6.50
N ALA A 312 -4.11 14.75 -7.61
CA ALA A 312 -4.52 13.39 -7.96
C ALA A 312 -4.05 12.30 -6.98
N ARG A 313 -2.94 12.54 -6.25
CA ARG A 313 -2.31 11.54 -5.36
C ARG A 313 -2.85 11.56 -3.94
N ILE A 314 -3.53 12.63 -3.53
CA ILE A 314 -3.95 12.84 -2.13
C ILE A 314 -4.95 11.78 -1.67
N VAL A 315 -5.91 11.39 -2.53
CA VAL A 315 -6.96 10.43 -2.16
C VAL A 315 -6.41 9.09 -1.67
N PHE A 316 -5.22 8.70 -2.14
CA PHE A 316 -4.59 7.42 -1.78
C PHE A 316 -4.01 7.40 -0.36
N LEU A 317 -4.02 8.52 0.36
CA LEU A 317 -3.64 8.60 1.78
C LEU A 317 -4.79 8.21 2.72
N ILE A 318 -6.03 8.30 2.24
CA ILE A 318 -7.24 7.99 3.01
C ILE A 318 -7.25 6.50 3.33
N ASP A 319 -7.33 6.14 4.61
CA ASP A 319 -7.38 4.75 5.09
C ASP A 319 -6.24 3.83 4.58
N TRP A 320 -5.13 4.40 4.09
CA TRP A 320 -4.00 3.66 3.53
C TRP A 320 -3.40 2.65 4.53
N ASN A 321 -3.25 3.03 5.80
CA ASN A 321 -2.74 2.12 6.83
C ASN A 321 -3.69 0.95 7.09
N ARG A 322 -5.01 1.17 6.97
CA ARG A 322 -6.03 0.13 7.10
C ARG A 322 -5.93 -0.84 5.94
N ALA A 323 -5.87 -0.33 4.69
CA ALA A 323 -5.67 -1.15 3.50
C ALA A 323 -4.39 -1.99 3.60
N ARG A 324 -3.25 -1.35 3.92
CA ARG A 324 -1.96 -2.04 4.08
C ARG A 324 -2.03 -3.16 5.10
N LYS A 325 -2.60 -2.91 6.29
CA LYS A 325 -2.72 -3.94 7.36
C LYS A 325 -3.58 -5.12 6.90
N ARG A 326 -4.65 -4.87 6.16
CA ARG A 326 -5.58 -5.89 5.64
C ARG A 326 -4.98 -6.73 4.49
N LEU A 327 -3.91 -6.27 3.82
CA LEU A 327 -3.18 -7.04 2.80
C LEU A 327 -2.13 -8.00 3.38
N LEU A 328 -1.62 -7.74 4.59
CA LEU A 328 -0.56 -8.54 5.23
C LEU A 328 -0.87 -10.03 5.43
N PRO A 329 -2.13 -10.47 5.57
CA PRO A 329 -2.43 -11.90 5.62
C PRO A 329 -2.19 -12.65 4.31
N PHE A 330 -2.00 -11.96 3.18
CA PHE A 330 -1.88 -12.58 1.86
C PHE A 330 -0.48 -12.41 1.25
N VAL A 331 0.22 -11.33 1.61
CA VAL A 331 1.51 -10.96 1.02
C VAL A 331 2.51 -10.41 2.05
N SER A 332 3.78 -10.33 1.67
CA SER A 332 4.83 -9.69 2.47
C SER A 332 4.54 -8.20 2.76
N LYS A 333 5.22 -7.64 3.79
CA LYS A 333 5.10 -6.21 4.14
C LYS A 333 5.53 -5.28 2.99
N ALA A 334 6.56 -5.67 2.23
CA ALA A 334 7.06 -4.90 1.10
C ALA A 334 6.05 -4.94 -0.06
N ALA A 335 5.56 -6.13 -0.38
CA ALA A 335 4.54 -6.35 -1.41
C ALA A 335 3.25 -5.56 -1.13
N ALA A 336 2.77 -5.53 0.12
CA ALA A 336 1.58 -4.75 0.48
C ALA A 336 1.74 -3.24 0.19
N VAL A 337 2.93 -2.68 0.38
CA VAL A 337 3.21 -1.27 0.03
C VAL A 337 3.34 -1.09 -1.47
N ALA A 338 4.00 -2.04 -2.16
CA ALA A 338 4.15 -2.01 -3.62
C ALA A 338 2.79 -2.08 -4.34
N ILE A 339 1.89 -2.96 -3.91
CA ILE A 339 0.52 -3.08 -4.45
C ILE A 339 -0.24 -1.75 -4.32
N LEU A 340 -0.18 -1.10 -3.14
CA LEU A 340 -0.85 0.19 -2.94
C LEU A 340 -0.20 1.31 -3.76
N GLY A 341 1.11 1.25 -3.99
CA GLY A 341 1.82 2.19 -4.86
C GLY A 341 1.45 2.03 -6.32
N GLU A 342 1.38 0.80 -6.81
CA GLU A 342 0.93 0.49 -8.16
C GLU A 342 -0.56 0.85 -8.35
N ALA A 343 -1.41 0.57 -7.35
CA ALA A 343 -2.81 0.97 -7.38
C ALA A 343 -2.95 2.50 -7.50
N ALA A 344 -2.18 3.27 -6.71
CA ALA A 344 -2.17 4.73 -6.81
C ALA A 344 -1.68 5.23 -8.18
N ARG A 345 -0.63 4.62 -8.75
CA ARG A 345 -0.14 4.95 -10.10
C ARG A 345 -1.16 4.69 -11.20
N ARG A 346 -1.98 3.64 -11.05
CA ARG A 346 -3.09 3.31 -11.97
C ARG A 346 -4.39 4.05 -11.67
N GLU A 347 -4.38 4.96 -10.71
CA GLU A 347 -5.57 5.65 -10.18
C GLU A 347 -6.68 4.68 -9.72
N VAL A 348 -6.30 3.54 -9.13
CA VAL A 348 -7.19 2.50 -8.58
C VAL A 348 -7.39 2.71 -7.08
N GLY A 349 -8.62 3.02 -6.67
CA GLY A 349 -8.94 3.36 -5.28
C GLY A 349 -9.07 2.15 -4.37
N HIS A 350 -8.11 1.94 -3.46
CA HIS A 350 -8.14 0.86 -2.46
C HIS A 350 -9.33 0.92 -1.49
N MET A 351 -9.96 2.10 -1.34
CA MET A 351 -11.21 2.23 -0.58
C MET A 351 -12.34 1.39 -1.15
N GLY A 352 -12.38 1.18 -2.48
CA GLY A 352 -13.32 0.27 -3.12
C GLY A 352 -13.19 -1.16 -2.58
N TRP A 353 -11.97 -1.66 -2.47
CA TRP A 353 -11.68 -2.97 -1.88
C TRP A 353 -12.03 -3.03 -0.39
N LEU A 354 -11.71 -1.98 0.38
CA LEU A 354 -12.07 -1.92 1.80
C LEU A 354 -13.59 -1.97 2.00
N ALA A 355 -14.35 -1.21 1.21
CA ALA A 355 -15.81 -1.18 1.23
C ALA A 355 -16.44 -2.49 0.72
N ALA A 356 -15.78 -3.18 -0.21
CA ALA A 356 -16.20 -4.48 -0.73
C ALA A 356 -15.95 -5.66 0.24
N GLY A 357 -15.36 -5.41 1.42
CA GLY A 357 -15.13 -6.42 2.45
C GLY A 357 -13.66 -6.65 2.81
N GLY A 358 -12.71 -6.09 2.05
CA GLY A 358 -11.27 -6.21 2.30
C GLY A 358 -10.78 -7.66 2.27
N GLU A 359 -10.08 -8.11 3.33
CA GLU A 359 -9.58 -9.49 3.43
C GLU A 359 -10.67 -10.54 3.30
N GLN A 360 -11.91 -10.24 3.72
CA GLN A 360 -13.02 -11.21 3.64
C GLN A 360 -13.36 -11.57 2.18
N LEU A 361 -13.16 -10.63 1.26
CA LEU A 361 -13.35 -10.88 -0.17
C LEU A 361 -12.35 -11.94 -0.69
N ILE A 362 -11.10 -11.85 -0.22
CA ILE A 362 -10.02 -12.76 -0.62
C ILE A 362 -10.18 -14.11 0.08
N TYR A 363 -10.45 -14.13 1.39
CA TYR A 363 -10.71 -15.36 2.13
C TYR A 363 -11.92 -16.11 1.56
N GLY A 364 -13.00 -15.40 1.24
CA GLY A 364 -14.18 -16.00 0.60
C GLY A 364 -13.89 -16.54 -0.81
N ALA A 365 -12.90 -15.98 -1.51
CA ALA A 365 -12.44 -16.51 -2.79
C ALA A 365 -11.59 -17.77 -2.61
N MET A 366 -10.64 -17.75 -1.66
CA MET A 366 -9.80 -18.91 -1.32
C MET A 366 -10.67 -20.09 -0.83
N GLN A 367 -11.64 -19.84 0.06
CA GLN A 367 -12.56 -20.85 0.55
C GLN A 367 -13.43 -21.45 -0.57
N GLY A 368 -13.80 -20.65 -1.57
CA GLY A 368 -14.60 -21.09 -2.72
C GLY A 368 -13.88 -22.09 -3.64
N LEU A 369 -12.54 -22.11 -3.65
CA LEU A 369 -11.75 -23.10 -4.40
C LEU A 369 -11.59 -24.43 -3.66
N GLY A 370 -11.89 -24.48 -2.36
CA GLY A 370 -11.81 -25.69 -1.54
C GLY A 370 -10.40 -26.04 -1.04
N GLU A 371 -10.35 -27.07 -0.19
CA GLU A 371 -9.12 -27.53 0.49
C GLU A 371 -8.07 -28.09 -0.48
N ASP A 372 -8.47 -28.51 -1.69
CA ASP A 372 -7.56 -28.97 -2.74
C ASP A 372 -6.58 -27.86 -3.20
N CYS A 373 -6.97 -26.59 -3.06
CA CYS A 373 -6.18 -25.43 -3.46
C CYS A 373 -5.60 -24.65 -2.27
N PHE A 374 -6.37 -24.46 -1.20
CA PHE A 374 -5.98 -23.65 -0.03
C PHE A 374 -6.35 -24.33 1.28
N HIS A 375 -5.38 -24.48 2.19
CA HIS A 375 -5.59 -24.93 3.56
C HIS A 375 -5.76 -23.75 4.53
N ILE A 376 -6.32 -24.03 5.71
CA ILE A 376 -6.45 -23.04 6.77
C ILE A 376 -5.05 -22.56 7.20
N GLY A 377 -4.82 -21.25 7.05
CA GLY A 377 -3.55 -20.60 7.41
C GLY A 377 -2.60 -20.37 6.23
N ASP A 378 -2.95 -20.84 5.03
CA ASP A 378 -2.15 -20.59 3.84
C ASP A 378 -2.12 -19.09 3.47
N ARG A 379 -0.94 -18.64 3.04
CA ARG A 379 -0.74 -17.31 2.50
C ARG A 379 -0.78 -17.35 0.98
N LEU A 380 -1.47 -16.38 0.38
CA LEU A 380 -1.66 -16.33 -1.07
C LEU A 380 -0.32 -16.39 -1.83
N ASP A 381 0.65 -15.56 -1.44
CA ASP A 381 1.98 -15.53 -2.07
C ASP A 381 2.83 -16.79 -1.88
N GLN A 382 2.52 -17.63 -0.90
CA GLN A 382 3.19 -18.91 -0.69
C GLN A 382 2.63 -20.01 -1.59
N VAL A 383 1.33 -19.92 -1.92
CA VAL A 383 0.62 -20.94 -2.72
C VAL A 383 0.75 -20.69 -4.22
N MET A 384 0.69 -19.42 -4.66
CA MET A 384 0.72 -19.07 -6.09
C MET A 384 1.96 -18.24 -6.51
N GLY A 385 2.88 -18.00 -5.57
CA GLY A 385 4.06 -17.16 -5.76
C GLY A 385 3.80 -15.66 -5.58
N ALA A 386 4.84 -14.94 -5.18
CA ALA A 386 4.76 -13.51 -4.83
C ALA A 386 4.27 -12.62 -5.98
N ALA A 387 4.85 -12.77 -7.18
CA ALA A 387 4.48 -11.95 -8.33
C ALA A 387 3.01 -12.13 -8.73
N GLN A 388 2.50 -13.37 -8.73
CA GLN A 388 1.12 -13.66 -9.12
C GLN A 388 0.12 -13.20 -8.06
N ALA A 389 0.49 -13.31 -6.78
CA ALA A 389 -0.31 -12.79 -5.68
C ALA A 389 -0.41 -11.25 -5.72
N GLU A 390 0.69 -10.56 -6.03
CA GLU A 390 0.69 -9.11 -6.21
C GLU A 390 -0.20 -8.67 -7.39
N GLU A 391 -0.07 -9.35 -8.55
CA GLU A 391 -0.90 -9.07 -9.73
C GLU A 391 -2.39 -9.33 -9.45
N PHE A 392 -2.70 -10.48 -8.85
CA PHE A 392 -4.07 -10.84 -8.47
C PHE A 392 -4.68 -9.79 -7.53
N LEU A 393 -3.98 -9.42 -6.46
CA LEU A 393 -4.50 -8.47 -5.48
C LEU A 393 -4.71 -7.09 -6.11
N LEU A 394 -3.81 -6.66 -7.00
CA LEU A 394 -3.97 -5.42 -7.74
C LEU A 394 -5.20 -5.44 -8.66
N GLU A 395 -5.43 -6.55 -9.38
CA GLU A 395 -6.63 -6.74 -10.20
C GLU A 395 -7.91 -6.75 -9.34
N VAL A 396 -7.88 -7.37 -8.15
CA VAL A 396 -9.00 -7.32 -7.19
C VAL A 396 -9.26 -5.90 -6.69
N LEU A 397 -8.20 -5.13 -6.38
CA LEU A 397 -8.35 -3.72 -6.01
C LEU A 397 -9.02 -2.93 -7.15
N ALA A 398 -8.64 -3.19 -8.40
CA ALA A 398 -9.22 -2.53 -9.57
C ALA A 398 -10.70 -2.92 -9.76
N LEU A 399 -10.99 -4.21 -9.69
CA LEU A 399 -12.33 -4.78 -9.76
C LEU A 399 -13.25 -4.15 -8.70
N ALA A 400 -12.82 -4.16 -7.42
CA ALA A 400 -13.61 -3.60 -6.34
C ALA A 400 -13.76 -2.07 -6.46
N SER A 401 -12.71 -1.36 -6.89
CA SER A 401 -12.79 0.09 -7.13
C SER A 401 -13.83 0.44 -8.20
N GLN A 402 -13.82 -0.31 -9.32
CA GLN A 402 -14.78 -0.13 -10.40
C GLN A 402 -16.19 -0.55 -9.97
N GLY A 403 -16.35 -1.71 -9.34
CA GLY A 403 -17.64 -2.24 -8.92
C GLY A 403 -18.34 -1.31 -7.92
N MET A 404 -17.60 -0.77 -6.95
CA MET A 404 -18.13 0.21 -6.00
C MET A 404 -18.54 1.52 -6.68
N ARG A 405 -17.75 2.03 -7.64
CA ARG A 405 -18.13 3.22 -8.42
C ARG A 405 -19.39 3.01 -9.26
N GLN A 406 -19.57 1.80 -9.78
CA GLN A 406 -20.76 1.40 -10.53
C GLN A 406 -21.95 0.99 -9.64
N ARG A 407 -21.79 1.05 -8.31
CA ARG A 407 -22.79 0.63 -7.31
C ARG A 407 -23.25 -0.82 -7.51
N GLN A 408 -22.32 -1.69 -7.91
CA GLN A 408 -22.58 -3.12 -8.04
C GLN A 408 -22.86 -3.75 -6.66
N ALA A 409 -23.61 -4.85 -6.67
CA ALA A 409 -23.88 -5.61 -5.45
C ALA A 409 -22.62 -6.35 -4.99
N LEU A 410 -22.35 -6.35 -3.67
CA LEU A 410 -21.19 -7.01 -3.08
C LEU A 410 -21.01 -8.50 -3.47
N PRO A 411 -22.08 -9.31 -3.57
CA PRO A 411 -21.94 -10.70 -4.02
C PRO A 411 -21.36 -10.85 -5.43
N LEU A 412 -21.68 -9.92 -6.34
CA LEU A 412 -21.13 -9.95 -7.71
C LEU A 412 -19.62 -9.73 -7.71
N ILE A 413 -19.14 -8.74 -6.95
CA ILE A 413 -17.70 -8.47 -6.79
C ILE A 413 -17.00 -9.69 -6.18
N ALA A 414 -17.64 -10.39 -5.24
CA ALA A 414 -17.11 -11.61 -4.66
C ALA A 414 -17.03 -12.77 -5.67
N ASP A 415 -18.05 -12.95 -6.51
CA ASP A 415 -18.05 -13.96 -7.57
C ASP A 415 -16.99 -13.67 -8.63
N GLU A 416 -16.87 -12.42 -9.07
CA GLU A 416 -15.82 -11.99 -10.01
C GLU A 416 -14.42 -12.18 -9.39
N THR A 417 -14.25 -11.91 -8.10
CA THR A 417 -12.99 -12.17 -7.39
C THR A 417 -12.65 -13.67 -7.37
N ARG A 418 -13.64 -14.55 -7.16
CA ARG A 418 -13.46 -16.01 -7.23
C ARG A 418 -13.01 -16.44 -8.62
N LEU A 419 -13.69 -15.96 -9.67
CA LEU A 419 -13.36 -16.28 -11.05
C LEU A 419 -11.94 -15.79 -11.41
N LEU A 420 -11.58 -14.59 -10.93
CA LEU A 420 -10.24 -14.05 -11.11
C LEU A 420 -9.19 -14.93 -10.42
N LEU A 421 -9.45 -15.40 -9.20
CA LEU A 421 -8.52 -16.28 -8.48
C LEU A 421 -8.33 -17.61 -9.22
N VAL A 422 -9.43 -18.22 -9.71
CA VAL A 422 -9.36 -19.42 -10.56
C VAL A 422 -8.48 -19.18 -11.79
N ARG A 423 -8.61 -18.03 -12.44
CA ARG A 423 -7.79 -17.67 -13.61
C ARG A 423 -6.31 -17.54 -13.25
N HIS A 424 -5.98 -16.90 -12.14
CA HIS A 424 -4.58 -16.76 -11.70
C HIS A 424 -3.98 -18.11 -11.28
N MET A 425 -4.75 -18.98 -10.63
CA MET A 425 -4.34 -20.35 -10.31
C MET A 425 -4.11 -21.22 -11.54
N ARG A 426 -4.80 -20.93 -12.67
CA ARG A 426 -4.57 -21.60 -13.96
C ARG A 426 -3.38 -21.02 -14.73
N ARG A 427 -3.02 -19.75 -14.51
CA ARG A 427 -1.99 -19.01 -15.25
C ARG A 427 -0.55 -19.35 -14.87
N ARG A 428 -0.29 -20.04 -13.75
CA ARG A 428 1.00 -20.68 -13.51
C ARG A 428 0.86 -22.08 -12.91
N ARG A 429 1.51 -23.03 -13.58
CA ARG A 429 1.65 -24.44 -13.16
C ARG A 429 2.95 -24.55 -12.36
N ASP A 430 2.93 -24.10 -11.10
CA ASP A 430 4.09 -24.12 -10.19
C ASP A 430 4.80 -25.48 -10.11
N GLU A 431 4.13 -26.56 -10.52
CA GLU A 431 4.67 -27.91 -10.54
C GLU A 431 5.75 -28.12 -11.60
N PHE A 432 5.66 -27.42 -12.74
CA PHE A 432 6.67 -27.49 -13.80
C PHE A 432 7.89 -26.60 -13.54
N ASP A 433 7.77 -25.57 -12.69
CA ASP A 433 8.89 -24.70 -12.32
C ASP A 433 9.98 -25.52 -11.60
N LEU A 434 9.59 -26.43 -10.69
CA LEU A 434 10.53 -27.33 -10.01
C LEU A 434 11.18 -28.33 -10.99
N LEU A 435 10.41 -28.93 -11.89
CA LEU A 435 10.92 -29.85 -12.91
C LEU A 435 11.88 -29.15 -13.88
N THR A 436 11.55 -27.93 -14.30
CA THR A 436 12.39 -27.13 -15.21
C THR A 436 13.68 -26.70 -14.52
N GLY A 437 13.60 -26.27 -13.25
CA GLY A 437 14.78 -25.97 -12.44
C GLY A 437 15.70 -27.18 -12.26
N HIS A 438 15.12 -28.36 -11.99
CA HIS A 438 15.85 -29.61 -11.88
C HIS A 438 16.54 -30.00 -13.19
N ALA A 439 15.80 -29.96 -14.30
CA ALA A 439 16.33 -30.25 -15.63
C ALA A 439 17.45 -29.28 -16.04
N ALA A 440 17.41 -28.03 -15.58
CA ALA A 440 18.48 -27.06 -15.81
C ALA A 440 19.80 -27.45 -15.10
N TYR A 441 19.74 -27.99 -13.87
CA TYR A 441 20.93 -28.51 -13.19
C TYR A 441 21.49 -29.76 -13.91
N CYS A 442 20.62 -30.70 -14.32
CA CYS A 442 21.04 -31.86 -15.11
C CYS A 442 21.70 -31.45 -16.43
N HIS A 443 21.10 -30.50 -17.15
CA HIS A 443 21.67 -29.92 -18.37
C HIS A 443 23.04 -29.29 -18.12
N ALA A 444 23.20 -28.51 -17.04
CA ALA A 444 24.48 -27.88 -16.70
C ALA A 444 25.58 -28.92 -16.41
N ILE A 445 25.26 -30.03 -15.74
CA ILE A 445 26.24 -31.11 -15.49
C ILE A 445 26.60 -31.80 -16.80
N ALA A 446 25.62 -32.17 -17.63
CA ALA A 446 25.83 -32.84 -18.92
C ALA A 446 26.65 -31.97 -19.89
N GLU A 447 26.36 -30.67 -19.96
CA GLU A 447 27.11 -29.70 -20.78
C GLU A 447 28.56 -29.58 -20.30
N ALA A 448 28.76 -29.50 -18.98
CA ALA A 448 30.09 -29.39 -18.41
C ALA A 448 30.94 -30.66 -18.61
N LEU A 449 30.33 -31.85 -18.57
CA LEU A 449 30.98 -33.13 -18.91
C LEU A 449 31.40 -33.20 -20.38
N ARG A 450 30.49 -32.83 -21.29
CA ARG A 450 30.76 -32.75 -22.73
C ARG A 450 31.91 -31.80 -23.01
N ASP A 451 31.86 -30.61 -22.42
CA ASP A 451 32.89 -29.59 -22.57
C ASP A 451 34.23 -30.05 -21.98
N ALA A 452 34.23 -30.75 -20.85
CA ALA A 452 35.45 -31.28 -20.23
C ALA A 452 36.18 -32.26 -21.14
N LEU A 453 35.46 -33.18 -21.79
CA LEU A 453 36.04 -34.10 -22.77
C LEU A 453 36.58 -33.37 -24.00
N ALA A 454 35.85 -32.34 -24.48
CA ALA A 454 36.26 -31.55 -25.64
C ALA A 454 37.55 -30.76 -25.38
N HIS A 455 37.74 -30.28 -24.14
CA HIS A 455 38.93 -29.57 -23.71
C HIS A 455 40.06 -30.47 -23.20
N GLY A 456 39.88 -31.80 -23.21
CA GLY A 456 40.92 -32.74 -22.81
C GLY A 456 41.13 -32.87 -21.30
N TRP A 457 40.13 -32.54 -20.48
CA TRP A 457 40.26 -32.51 -19.01
C TRP A 457 40.48 -33.87 -18.37
N GLN A 458 40.29 -34.98 -19.11
CA GLN A 458 40.78 -36.31 -18.71
C GLN A 458 42.30 -36.37 -18.47
N SER A 459 43.05 -35.36 -18.89
CA SER A 459 44.49 -35.22 -18.65
C SER A 459 44.85 -34.00 -17.77
N ASP A 460 43.84 -33.24 -17.30
CA ASP A 460 44.01 -32.10 -16.41
C ASP A 460 43.30 -32.36 -15.07
N ARG A 461 44.07 -32.91 -14.12
CA ARG A 461 43.62 -33.21 -12.76
C ARG A 461 42.94 -32.04 -12.07
N LYS A 462 43.44 -30.80 -12.25
CA LYS A 462 42.91 -29.62 -11.55
C LYS A 462 41.59 -29.16 -12.19
N ALA A 463 41.44 -29.27 -13.50
CA ALA A 463 40.18 -28.96 -14.16
C ALA A 463 39.11 -30.01 -13.84
N ALA A 464 39.44 -31.31 -13.94
CA ALA A 464 38.51 -32.39 -13.65
C ALA A 464 38.04 -32.41 -12.17
N ALA A 465 38.93 -32.18 -11.21
CA ALA A 465 38.55 -32.07 -9.80
C ALA A 465 37.60 -30.88 -9.52
N ARG A 466 37.81 -29.74 -10.19
CA ARG A 466 36.90 -28.58 -10.08
C ARG A 466 35.53 -28.87 -10.69
N LEU A 467 35.49 -29.64 -11.77
CA LEU A 467 34.23 -30.08 -12.37
C LEU A 467 33.46 -31.00 -11.43
N ALA A 468 34.11 -32.01 -10.85
CA ALA A 468 33.46 -32.92 -9.89
C ALA A 468 32.85 -32.17 -8.70
N GLU A 469 33.59 -31.25 -8.09
CA GLU A 469 33.06 -30.40 -7.00
C GLU A 469 31.86 -29.54 -7.43
N ARG A 470 31.89 -29.03 -8.66
CA ARG A 470 30.78 -28.23 -9.21
C ARG A 470 29.56 -29.10 -9.53
N ALA A 471 29.77 -30.28 -10.08
CA ALA A 471 28.73 -31.27 -10.33
C ALA A 471 28.05 -31.68 -9.02
N LYS A 472 28.82 -31.93 -7.95
CA LYS A 472 28.27 -32.21 -6.62
C LYS A 472 27.48 -31.05 -6.03
N GLN A 473 27.87 -29.81 -6.32
CA GLN A 473 27.07 -28.65 -5.89
C GLN A 473 25.75 -28.56 -6.65
N TRP A 474 25.75 -28.84 -7.96
CA TRP A 474 24.55 -28.83 -8.79
C TRP A 474 23.59 -29.97 -8.45
N GLU A 475 24.09 -31.19 -8.22
CA GLU A 475 23.27 -32.32 -7.73
C GLU A 475 22.62 -31.98 -6.38
N ARG A 476 23.35 -31.43 -5.41
CA ARG A 476 22.74 -30.95 -4.16
C ARG A 476 21.65 -29.88 -4.37
N GLN A 477 21.75 -29.05 -5.40
CA GLN A 477 20.68 -28.09 -5.70
C GLN A 477 19.47 -28.79 -6.33
N ALA A 478 19.69 -29.80 -7.17
CA ALA A 478 18.63 -30.64 -7.73
C ALA A 478 17.86 -31.39 -6.63
N ASP A 479 18.59 -32.01 -5.69
CA ASP A 479 18.06 -32.65 -4.47
C ASP A 479 17.13 -31.73 -3.66
N LEU A 480 17.53 -30.47 -3.47
CA LEU A 480 16.72 -29.48 -2.76
C LEU A 480 15.37 -29.25 -3.45
N LEU A 481 15.32 -29.27 -4.78
CA LEU A 481 14.08 -29.15 -5.54
C LEU A 481 13.19 -30.39 -5.36
N VAL A 482 13.76 -31.60 -5.29
CA VAL A 482 13.03 -32.83 -4.98
C VAL A 482 12.43 -32.75 -3.58
N MET A 483 13.20 -32.31 -2.58
CA MET A 483 12.73 -32.11 -1.22
C MET A 483 11.61 -31.07 -1.13
N HIS A 484 11.72 -29.95 -1.86
CA HIS A 484 10.64 -28.97 -1.95
C HIS A 484 9.36 -29.58 -2.57
N SER A 485 9.50 -30.42 -3.59
CA SER A 485 8.35 -31.12 -4.20
C SER A 485 7.70 -32.09 -3.20
N ARG A 486 8.48 -32.82 -2.41
CA ARG A 486 7.97 -33.72 -1.35
C ARG A 486 7.17 -32.95 -0.30
N THR A 487 7.74 -31.87 0.25
CA THR A 487 7.04 -31.02 1.24
C THR A 487 5.74 -30.43 0.68
N ARG A 488 5.69 -30.10 -0.63
CA ARG A 488 4.46 -29.65 -1.28
C ARG A 488 3.44 -30.77 -1.44
N ALA A 489 3.87 -31.98 -1.82
CA ALA A 489 2.98 -33.14 -1.93
C ALA A 489 2.39 -33.60 -0.59
N GLU A 490 3.15 -33.50 0.50
CA GLU A 490 2.65 -33.75 1.87
C GLU A 490 1.48 -32.83 2.23
N ARG A 491 1.51 -31.58 1.74
CA ARG A 491 0.45 -30.59 2.00
C ARG A 491 -0.66 -30.63 0.95
N HIS A 492 -0.36 -31.07 -0.27
CA HIS A 492 -1.29 -31.02 -1.40
C HIS A 492 -1.19 -32.30 -2.26
N PRO A 493 -2.09 -33.29 -2.09
CA PRO A 493 -2.02 -34.58 -2.79
C PRO A 493 -1.98 -34.49 -4.33
N ARG A 494 -2.50 -33.40 -4.93
CA ARG A 494 -2.42 -33.13 -6.37
C ARG A 494 -0.99 -33.08 -6.93
N TRP A 495 0.01 -32.84 -6.07
CA TRP A 495 1.42 -32.81 -6.43
C TRP A 495 2.06 -34.20 -6.53
N GLU A 496 1.40 -35.27 -6.07
CA GLU A 496 1.98 -36.62 -6.09
C GLU A 496 2.50 -37.07 -7.46
N PRO A 497 1.77 -36.89 -8.59
CA PRO A 497 2.27 -37.28 -9.91
C PRO A 497 3.53 -36.49 -10.32
N PHE A 498 3.66 -35.23 -9.88
CA PHE A 498 4.82 -34.39 -10.14
C PHE A 498 6.01 -34.79 -9.29
N THR A 499 5.78 -35.06 -8.01
CA THR A 499 6.82 -35.52 -7.10
C THR A 499 7.41 -36.86 -7.56
N ARG A 500 6.59 -37.80 -8.02
CA ARG A 500 7.11 -39.06 -8.59
C ARG A 500 7.96 -38.84 -9.85
N LEU A 501 7.63 -37.82 -10.64
CA LEU A 501 8.39 -37.51 -11.86
C LEU A 501 9.75 -36.87 -11.52
N ILE A 502 9.79 -35.89 -10.61
CA ILE A 502 11.05 -35.24 -10.22
C ILE A 502 11.95 -36.19 -9.44
N GLU A 503 11.40 -37.08 -8.62
CA GLU A 503 12.16 -38.16 -7.96
C GLU A 503 12.81 -39.12 -8.97
N GLY A 504 12.10 -39.46 -10.07
CA GLY A 504 12.68 -40.26 -11.13
C GLY A 504 13.72 -39.50 -11.97
N ALA A 505 13.58 -38.18 -12.09
CA ALA A 505 14.54 -37.32 -12.77
C ALA A 505 15.85 -37.18 -11.98
N ASP A 506 15.79 -37.25 -10.66
CA ASP A 506 16.94 -37.13 -9.74
C ASP A 506 18.01 -38.20 -10.01
N ASP A 507 17.59 -39.42 -10.39
CA ASP A 507 18.49 -40.49 -10.83
C ASP A 507 19.38 -40.07 -12.03
N VAL A 508 18.95 -39.10 -12.85
CA VAL A 508 19.75 -38.54 -13.95
C VAL A 508 20.86 -37.64 -13.38
N ALA A 509 20.54 -36.80 -12.40
CA ALA A 509 21.52 -35.92 -11.75
C ALA A 509 22.62 -36.74 -11.06
N ASP A 510 22.23 -37.81 -10.35
CA ASP A 510 23.14 -38.76 -9.71
C ASP A 510 24.10 -39.41 -10.72
N ALA A 511 23.57 -39.92 -11.83
CA ALA A 511 24.38 -40.58 -12.85
C ALA A 511 25.38 -39.61 -13.53
N LEU A 512 24.97 -38.37 -13.77
CA LEU A 512 25.83 -37.33 -14.33
C LEU A 512 26.90 -36.86 -13.32
N GLU A 513 26.55 -36.74 -12.04
CA GLU A 513 27.50 -36.41 -10.97
C GLU A 513 28.56 -37.50 -10.83
N GLU A 514 28.14 -38.76 -10.82
CA GLU A 514 29.05 -39.92 -10.77
C GLU A 514 30.01 -39.92 -11.98
N ALA A 515 29.52 -39.62 -13.18
CA ALA A 515 30.39 -39.47 -14.36
C ALA A 515 31.43 -38.36 -14.17
N ALA A 516 31.06 -37.22 -13.56
CA ALA A 516 32.00 -36.13 -13.29
C ALA A 516 33.04 -36.51 -12.24
N PHE A 517 32.64 -37.26 -11.21
CA PHE A 517 33.55 -37.82 -10.22
C PHE A 517 34.54 -38.82 -10.85
N LEU A 518 34.05 -39.77 -11.64
CA LEU A 518 34.88 -40.76 -12.35
C LEU A 518 35.89 -40.09 -13.30
N LEU A 519 35.49 -39.02 -14.00
CA LEU A 519 36.41 -38.24 -14.84
C LEU A 519 37.56 -37.63 -14.02
N SER A 520 37.30 -37.22 -12.77
CA SER A 520 38.34 -36.71 -11.86
C SER A 520 39.34 -37.78 -11.44
N LEU A 521 38.90 -39.03 -11.28
CA LEU A 521 39.76 -40.18 -11.00
C LEU A 521 40.58 -40.57 -12.24
N ILE A 522 39.96 -40.55 -13.43
CA ILE A 522 40.65 -40.79 -14.71
C ILE A 522 41.78 -39.76 -14.93
N ALA A 523 41.52 -38.49 -14.59
CA ALA A 523 42.51 -37.43 -14.68
C ALA A 523 43.66 -37.55 -13.66
N ASP A 524 43.52 -38.40 -12.63
CA ASP A 524 44.57 -38.74 -11.66
C ASP A 524 45.44 -39.90 -12.17
N ASP A 525 46.08 -39.70 -13.33
CA ASP A 525 47.03 -40.64 -13.97
C ASP A 525 46.42 -41.94 -14.55
N HIS A 526 45.09 -42.03 -14.63
CA HIS A 526 44.34 -43.19 -15.16
C HIS A 526 43.71 -42.92 -16.53
N HIS A 527 44.43 -42.27 -17.44
CA HIS A 527 43.96 -41.92 -18.80
C HIS A 527 44.85 -42.50 -19.91
N HIS A 528 45.74 -43.44 -19.57
CA HIS A 528 46.64 -44.07 -20.53
C HIS A 528 45.84 -44.87 -21.57
N GLY A 529 46.03 -44.57 -22.86
CA GLY A 529 45.27 -45.22 -23.95
C GLY A 529 43.92 -44.57 -24.27
N TRP A 530 43.55 -43.46 -23.63
CA TRP A 530 42.33 -42.70 -23.97
C TRP A 530 42.40 -41.94 -25.30
N GLN A 531 43.57 -41.83 -25.93
CA GLN A 531 43.72 -41.06 -27.16
C GLN A 531 43.03 -41.73 -28.37
N GLY A 532 42.71 -40.93 -29.39
CA GLY A 532 42.27 -41.44 -30.69
C GLY A 532 40.86 -42.03 -30.68
N ALA A 533 40.73 -43.36 -30.63
CA ALA A 533 39.43 -44.03 -30.73
C ALA A 533 38.59 -43.87 -29.44
N VAL A 534 39.22 -44.02 -28.26
CA VAL A 534 38.54 -43.93 -26.96
C VAL A 534 38.01 -42.52 -26.71
N GLN A 535 38.83 -41.48 -26.91
CA GLN A 535 38.38 -40.10 -26.76
C GLN A 535 37.20 -39.76 -27.66
N ARG A 536 37.22 -40.22 -28.93
CA ARG A 536 36.13 -39.93 -29.87
C ARG A 536 34.81 -40.55 -29.43
N VAL A 537 34.82 -41.82 -29.00
CA VAL A 537 33.57 -42.48 -28.59
C VAL A 537 33.07 -41.96 -27.24
N MET A 538 33.96 -41.61 -26.30
CA MET A 538 33.55 -40.94 -25.05
C MET A 538 32.93 -39.57 -25.32
N GLN A 539 33.51 -38.79 -26.24
CA GLN A 539 32.94 -37.51 -26.67
C GLN A 539 31.55 -37.70 -27.29
N GLN A 540 31.41 -38.66 -28.22
CA GLN A 540 30.12 -38.96 -28.86
C GLN A 540 29.06 -39.40 -27.87
N LEU A 541 29.44 -40.14 -26.82
CA LEU A 541 28.54 -40.56 -25.76
C LEU A 541 28.07 -39.35 -24.94
N ALA A 542 28.98 -38.47 -24.53
CA ALA A 542 28.62 -37.24 -23.82
C ALA A 542 27.78 -36.28 -24.69
N ASP A 543 28.08 -36.17 -25.99
CA ASP A 543 27.28 -35.39 -26.95
C ASP A 543 25.84 -35.94 -27.03
N ALA A 544 25.68 -37.26 -27.14
CA ALA A 544 24.36 -37.90 -27.22
C ALA A 544 23.55 -37.69 -25.92
N VAL A 545 24.19 -37.77 -24.74
CA VAL A 545 23.54 -37.50 -23.45
C VAL A 545 23.10 -36.03 -23.35
N LEU A 546 23.95 -35.08 -23.77
CA LEU A 546 23.60 -33.66 -23.77
C LEU A 546 22.45 -33.36 -24.74
N GLU A 547 22.48 -33.91 -25.95
CA GLU A 547 21.38 -33.77 -26.92
C GLU A 547 20.07 -34.32 -26.36
N ALA A 548 20.10 -35.50 -25.72
CA ALA A 548 18.95 -36.07 -25.05
C ALA A 548 18.41 -35.14 -23.95
N MET A 549 19.30 -34.57 -23.13
CA MET A 549 18.94 -33.65 -22.05
C MET A 549 18.31 -32.37 -22.59
N GLN A 550 18.85 -31.81 -23.68
CA GLN A 550 18.27 -30.65 -24.36
C GLN A 550 16.87 -30.93 -24.91
N ASP A 551 16.66 -32.12 -25.49
CA ASP A 551 15.36 -32.53 -26.00
C ASP A 551 14.35 -32.82 -24.88
N HIS A 552 14.81 -33.30 -23.72
CA HIS A 552 13.99 -33.38 -22.52
C HIS A 552 13.59 -31.99 -22.00
N VAL A 553 14.50 -31.02 -21.95
CA VAL A 553 14.20 -29.63 -21.58
C VAL A 553 13.17 -29.02 -22.54
N LYS A 554 13.31 -29.25 -23.85
CA LYS A 554 12.30 -28.83 -24.85
C LYS A 554 10.95 -29.50 -24.59
N ALA A 555 10.93 -30.81 -24.34
CA ALA A 555 9.70 -31.53 -24.03
C ALA A 555 9.01 -30.98 -22.77
N LEU A 556 9.77 -30.64 -21.73
CA LEU A 556 9.24 -29.98 -20.52
C LEU A 556 8.66 -28.61 -20.84
N ALA A 557 9.37 -27.78 -21.62
CA ALA A 557 8.91 -26.44 -21.99
C ALA A 557 7.58 -26.49 -22.76
N ILE A 558 7.41 -27.44 -23.67
CA ILE A 558 6.15 -27.65 -24.41
C ILE A 558 5.07 -28.21 -23.46
N ALA A 559 5.40 -29.18 -22.59
CA ALA A 559 4.45 -29.73 -21.62
C ALA A 559 3.89 -28.67 -20.65
N CYS A 560 4.66 -27.63 -20.34
CA CYS A 560 4.20 -26.50 -19.53
C CYS A 560 3.00 -25.78 -20.17
N THR A 561 2.99 -25.66 -21.49
CA THR A 561 1.98 -24.91 -22.24
C THR A 561 0.85 -25.78 -22.78
N LEU A 562 1.00 -27.11 -22.81
CA LEU A 562 -0.04 -28.05 -23.27
C LEU A 562 -1.32 -27.98 -22.42
N GLY A 563 -2.46 -27.66 -23.03
CA GLY A 563 -3.80 -27.63 -22.43
C GLY A 563 -4.90 -27.94 -23.45
N GLU A 564 -6.17 -27.79 -23.06
CA GLU A 564 -7.34 -28.08 -23.93
C GLU A 564 -7.39 -27.21 -25.20
N GLU A 565 -6.76 -26.03 -25.17
CA GLU A 565 -6.71 -25.08 -26.29
C GLU A 565 -5.41 -25.22 -27.13
N SER A 566 -4.52 -26.16 -26.82
CA SER A 566 -3.24 -26.33 -27.54
C SER A 566 -3.44 -26.85 -28.96
N SER A 567 -2.62 -26.38 -29.89
CA SER A 567 -2.71 -26.74 -31.30
C SER A 567 -2.25 -28.17 -31.56
N GLY A 568 -2.63 -28.76 -32.70
CA GLY A 568 -2.09 -30.06 -33.12
C GLY A 568 -0.58 -30.03 -33.33
N GLU A 569 -0.02 -28.89 -33.74
CA GLU A 569 1.42 -28.69 -33.92
C GLU A 569 2.18 -28.78 -32.60
N ASP A 570 1.64 -28.21 -31.50
CA ASP A 570 2.25 -28.29 -30.17
C ASP A 570 2.33 -29.74 -29.66
N HIS A 571 1.30 -30.55 -29.96
CA HIS A 571 1.25 -31.96 -29.60
C HIS A 571 2.27 -32.78 -30.40
N ASP A 572 2.37 -32.53 -31.72
CA ASP A 572 3.33 -33.19 -32.59
C ASP A 572 4.77 -32.85 -32.19
N GLU A 573 5.05 -31.59 -31.84
CA GLU A 573 6.38 -31.16 -31.40
C GLU A 573 6.76 -31.78 -30.04
N PHE A 574 5.82 -31.87 -29.09
CA PHE A 574 6.02 -32.58 -27.82
C PHE A 574 6.37 -34.05 -28.03
N VAL A 575 5.59 -34.75 -28.86
CA VAL A 575 5.81 -36.16 -29.16
C VAL A 575 7.14 -36.35 -29.90
N ALA A 576 7.50 -35.46 -30.82
CA ALA A 576 8.77 -35.49 -31.54
C ALA A 576 9.97 -35.27 -30.60
N ALA A 577 9.87 -34.37 -29.62
CA ALA A 577 10.91 -34.16 -28.61
C ALA A 577 11.12 -35.42 -27.75
N LEU A 578 10.04 -36.05 -27.28
CA LEU A 578 10.13 -37.32 -26.54
C LEU A 578 10.72 -38.45 -27.37
N TRP A 579 10.36 -38.57 -28.65
CA TRP A 579 10.94 -39.57 -29.55
C TRP A 579 12.45 -39.39 -29.75
N ARG A 580 12.95 -38.16 -29.77
CA ARG A 580 14.38 -37.90 -29.86
C ARG A 580 15.13 -38.36 -28.62
N VAL A 581 14.55 -38.20 -27.42
CA VAL A 581 15.10 -38.80 -26.18
C VAL A 581 15.20 -40.33 -26.27
N VAL A 582 14.15 -41.00 -26.79
CA VAL A 582 14.16 -42.46 -27.01
C VAL A 582 15.26 -42.88 -28.00
N ASN A 583 15.44 -42.13 -29.08
CA ASN A 583 16.47 -42.45 -30.07
C ASN A 583 17.87 -42.22 -29.52
N ALA A 584 18.06 -41.21 -28.67
CA ALA A 584 19.34 -40.92 -28.03
C ALA A 584 19.74 -42.02 -27.04
N GLU A 585 18.82 -42.60 -26.27
CA GLU A 585 19.10 -43.77 -25.41
C GLU A 585 19.66 -44.94 -26.23
N ARG A 586 18.99 -45.33 -27.33
CA ARG A 586 19.48 -46.38 -28.23
C ARG A 586 20.85 -46.06 -28.84
N GLN A 587 21.14 -44.78 -29.07
CA GLN A 587 22.43 -44.34 -29.56
C GLN A 587 23.51 -44.49 -28.48
N CYS A 588 23.24 -44.04 -27.24
CA CYS A 588 24.12 -44.22 -26.09
C CYS A 588 24.44 -45.70 -25.84
N ASP A 589 23.44 -46.57 -25.99
CA ASP A 589 23.54 -48.02 -25.81
C ASP A 589 24.51 -48.66 -26.83
N ASN A 590 24.48 -48.19 -28.09
CA ASN A 590 25.44 -48.58 -29.12
C ASN A 590 26.84 -47.99 -28.86
N LEU A 591 26.90 -46.71 -28.46
CA LEU A 591 28.16 -46.02 -28.15
C LEU A 591 28.86 -46.65 -26.95
N LEU A 592 28.14 -47.14 -25.94
CA LEU A 592 28.71 -47.89 -24.81
C LEU A 592 29.39 -49.17 -25.30
N ARG A 593 28.78 -49.90 -26.23
CA ARG A 593 29.38 -51.11 -26.84
C ARG A 593 30.63 -50.76 -27.64
N GLU A 594 30.61 -49.64 -28.36
CA GLU A 594 31.78 -49.14 -29.08
C GLU A 594 32.90 -48.69 -28.13
N ALA A 595 32.55 -48.01 -27.03
CA ALA A 595 33.47 -47.60 -25.99
C ALA A 595 34.17 -48.80 -25.38
N ARG A 596 33.43 -49.85 -24.99
CA ARG A 596 34.01 -51.10 -24.48
C ARG A 596 34.96 -51.76 -25.48
N ARG A 597 34.64 -51.77 -26.78
CA ARG A 597 35.55 -52.29 -27.82
C ARG A 597 36.81 -51.44 -27.97
N ALA A 598 36.66 -50.11 -27.96
CA ALA A 598 37.78 -49.19 -28.07
C ALA A 598 38.70 -49.32 -26.85
N LEU A 599 38.14 -49.39 -25.64
CA LEU A 599 38.89 -49.56 -24.40
C LEU A 599 39.67 -50.89 -24.39
N ALA A 600 39.03 -52.01 -24.73
CA ALA A 600 39.69 -53.32 -24.79
C ALA A 600 40.86 -53.38 -25.79
N GLY A 601 40.82 -52.57 -26.86
CA GLY A 601 41.87 -52.52 -27.87
C GLY A 601 43.02 -51.54 -27.59
N ASN A 602 42.81 -50.54 -26.72
CA ASN A 602 43.74 -49.42 -26.56
C ASN A 602 44.22 -49.20 -25.11
N VAL A 603 43.55 -49.77 -24.11
CA VAL A 603 43.89 -49.63 -22.69
C VAL A 603 44.54 -50.91 -22.17
N GLY A 604 45.74 -50.79 -21.60
CA GLY A 604 46.53 -51.94 -21.14
C GLY A 604 46.47 -52.21 -19.63
N ASP A 605 46.09 -51.22 -18.82
CA ASP A 605 46.02 -51.34 -17.37
C ASP A 605 44.58 -51.49 -16.86
N ALA A 606 44.42 -52.31 -15.82
CA ALA A 606 43.10 -52.67 -15.30
C ALA A 606 42.38 -51.47 -14.64
N ALA A 607 43.12 -50.56 -14.00
CA ALA A 607 42.53 -49.41 -13.31
C ALA A 607 41.88 -48.42 -14.30
N THR A 608 42.61 -48.04 -15.36
CA THR A 608 42.09 -47.19 -16.43
C THR A 608 40.93 -47.87 -17.17
N LEU A 609 41.01 -49.18 -17.40
CA LEU A 609 39.93 -49.91 -18.08
C LEU A 609 38.64 -49.90 -17.25
N VAL A 610 38.72 -50.14 -15.94
CA VAL A 610 37.57 -50.12 -15.02
C VAL A 610 36.98 -48.71 -14.95
N LEU A 611 37.78 -47.71 -14.59
CA LEU A 611 37.30 -46.33 -14.43
C LEU A 611 36.68 -45.79 -15.73
N ALA A 612 37.26 -46.10 -16.88
CA ALA A 612 36.73 -45.65 -18.16
C ALA A 612 35.46 -46.41 -18.58
N THR A 613 35.33 -47.68 -18.20
CA THR A 613 34.10 -48.44 -18.43
C THR A 613 32.99 -47.90 -17.53
N ASP A 614 33.27 -47.68 -16.24
CA ASP A 614 32.33 -47.13 -15.28
C ASP A 614 31.88 -45.71 -15.70
N PHE A 615 32.80 -44.88 -16.23
CA PHE A 615 32.47 -43.56 -16.76
C PHE A 615 31.49 -43.64 -17.94
N ALA A 616 31.74 -44.55 -18.89
CA ALA A 616 30.83 -44.76 -20.01
C ALA A 616 29.47 -45.32 -19.55
N GLU A 617 29.46 -46.23 -18.57
CA GLU A 617 28.24 -46.76 -17.97
C GLU A 617 27.45 -45.69 -17.21
N ALA A 618 28.11 -44.74 -16.55
CA ALA A 618 27.44 -43.63 -15.87
C ALA A 618 26.73 -42.69 -16.87
N LEU A 619 27.39 -42.36 -18.00
CA LEU A 619 26.79 -41.58 -19.07
C LEU A 619 25.61 -42.31 -19.74
N GLU A 620 25.75 -43.60 -20.02
CA GLU A 620 24.66 -44.41 -20.59
C GLU A 620 23.49 -44.52 -19.59
N ARG A 621 23.76 -44.76 -18.31
CA ARG A 621 22.75 -44.77 -17.26
C ARG A 621 21.98 -43.46 -17.17
N ALA A 622 22.66 -42.31 -17.31
CA ALA A 622 21.98 -41.02 -17.35
C ALA A 622 20.94 -40.96 -18.50
N SER A 623 21.26 -41.52 -19.67
CA SER A 623 20.32 -41.59 -20.80
C SER A 623 19.14 -42.55 -20.57
N ASP A 624 19.36 -43.71 -19.92
CA ASP A 624 18.29 -44.64 -19.52
C ASP A 624 17.33 -44.01 -18.50
N LYS A 625 17.87 -43.33 -17.49
CA LYS A 625 17.07 -42.58 -16.50
C LYS A 625 16.30 -41.43 -17.13
N LEU A 626 16.88 -40.77 -18.12
CA LEU A 626 16.21 -39.72 -18.88
C LEU A 626 15.06 -40.28 -19.74
N LEU A 627 15.22 -41.46 -20.32
CA LEU A 627 14.15 -42.19 -21.02
C LEU A 627 12.98 -42.51 -20.07
N ALA A 628 13.27 -43.05 -18.89
CA ALA A 628 12.25 -43.31 -17.87
C ALA A 628 11.49 -42.04 -17.47
N THR A 629 12.22 -40.94 -17.28
CA THR A 629 11.66 -39.62 -16.99
C THR A 629 10.79 -39.11 -18.15
N GLY A 630 11.22 -39.33 -19.40
CA GLY A 630 10.44 -39.00 -20.60
C GLY A 630 9.08 -39.72 -20.66
N TYR A 631 9.03 -41.01 -20.31
CA TYR A 631 7.76 -41.74 -20.20
C TYR A 631 6.87 -41.19 -19.08
N GLY A 632 7.47 -40.85 -17.93
CA GLY A 632 6.75 -40.20 -16.83
C GLY A 632 6.13 -38.86 -17.25
N LEU A 633 6.90 -38.02 -17.94
CA LEU A 633 6.45 -36.73 -18.48
C LEU A 633 5.31 -36.91 -19.49
N ARG A 634 5.40 -37.90 -20.39
CA ARG A 634 4.33 -38.22 -21.34
C ARG A 634 3.03 -38.58 -20.62
N LYS A 635 3.11 -39.47 -19.64
CA LYS A 635 1.94 -39.90 -18.85
C LYS A 635 1.30 -38.72 -18.13
N LEU A 636 2.13 -37.85 -17.54
CA LEU A 636 1.69 -36.66 -16.84
C LEU A 636 0.99 -35.67 -17.78
N ALA A 637 1.58 -35.37 -18.94
CA ALA A 637 1.01 -34.48 -19.94
C ALA A 637 -0.32 -35.00 -20.49
N PHE A 638 -0.41 -36.29 -20.86
CA PHE A 638 -1.65 -36.87 -21.40
C PHE A 638 -2.77 -36.99 -20.37
N SER A 639 -2.44 -37.30 -19.11
CA SER A 639 -3.44 -37.30 -18.04
C SER A 639 -4.09 -35.92 -17.84
N ARG A 640 -3.40 -34.85 -18.23
CA ARG A 640 -3.88 -33.46 -18.12
C ARG A 640 -4.73 -32.99 -19.29
N VAL A 641 -4.54 -33.55 -20.49
CA VAL A 641 -5.32 -33.18 -21.70
C VAL A 641 -6.62 -34.00 -21.82
N GLY A 642 -6.91 -34.91 -20.87
CA GLY A 642 -8.12 -35.72 -20.89
C GLY A 642 -8.11 -36.87 -21.91
N VAL A 643 -6.97 -37.10 -22.58
CA VAL A 643 -6.78 -38.23 -23.49
C VAL A 643 -6.33 -39.43 -22.66
N GLY A 644 -7.31 -40.22 -22.21
CA GLY A 644 -7.08 -41.37 -21.35
C GLY A 644 -6.54 -42.58 -22.10
N SER A 645 -5.49 -43.17 -21.51
CA SER A 645 -4.95 -44.54 -21.68
C SER A 645 -4.13 -44.83 -22.94
#